data_AF-A0A233S0W1-F1
#
_entry.id   AF-A0A233S0W1-F1
#
_cell.length_a   1.000
_cell.length_b   1.000
_cell.length_c   1.000
_cell.angle_alpha   90.00
_cell.angle_beta   90.00
_cell.angle_gamma   90.00
#
_symmetry.space_group_name_H-M   'P 1'
#
loop_
_entity.id
_entity.type
_entity.pdbx_description
1 polymer ?
#
loop_
_entity_poly.entity_id
_entity_poly.type
_entity_poly.pdbx_seq_one_letter_code
_entity_poly.pdbx_strand_id
1 'polypeptide(L)'
;MGTLARLEEAAEGLHTVLTDPALGGCTARPGDHGSLLVSDTLEPDDVRKAVYEAVRRAKADGAVLVVALLGHGFTPPQQTDLHYMVAQSTTRSTMSAVNVRQLLAVAADEPGVEGVIALIDTCHAAGAAPDAGGIAGGVRAGRTRLSVLTASASDQAARGMRLTFALIDVLREGLNGAGAMVFADTRLTEELRGRIVGQVVGRFEYDNDPFALDGLWLARNVRSATAGGGGVVGLVGRQDLEEAVTLWRANVRLPERLTLGELDDLHRFAQQGRIEGPTDSRWQARVIEMVGTLLECARTVTLLNKVLAEVLTSDLLREARQLSGLPHEAEGTELLRDLVEYAALRARKLHTPPWQAPARLLAALAHLSEADDVIPRLRPWAQEHGVVTAFNDALTEFAQLRRQGELRLVLSLAGALTDWPEEVDAWLVGSGEKLPVHERFRCEPADRPGVGRAMGRALAWARGRLPDPEQLVHVDVAAPVHLLARWHPEEAKVGRHLLGVNSTVVVRWSGRMDPAEENAEMNDAARRALRRMTACGAVPVEWIDATVLGDRQGLEQSLMTGRYDTAVGIDHHPETLQDVLEELLPYAPIILWPRPEARAGDGTLRALVDQHWHSLPNGFAPAYRHRWAREHAGCVTCLGEVRAVWHDEAWLEFCRPFENRVVAGLEEEV
;
A
#
# COMPACT_ATOMS: atom_id res chain seq x y z
N MET A 1 42.32 12.60 41.78
CA MET A 1 41.70 13.06 40.52
C MET A 1 40.46 13.87 40.85
N GLY A 2 40.10 14.86 40.04
CA GLY A 2 38.82 15.56 40.22
C GLY A 2 37.64 14.64 39.87
N THR A 3 36.58 14.70 40.66
CA THR A 3 35.34 13.95 40.44
C THR A 3 34.66 14.43 39.14
N LEU A 4 34.34 13.51 38.23
CA LEU A 4 33.58 13.81 37.02
C LEU A 4 32.09 13.66 37.32
N ALA A 5 31.46 14.73 37.79
CA ALA A 5 30.11 14.71 38.38
C ALA A 5 28.99 14.17 37.46
N ARG A 6 29.21 14.11 36.14
CA ARG A 6 28.21 13.64 35.14
C ARG A 6 28.68 12.43 34.33
N LEU A 7 29.73 11.73 34.78
CA LEU A 7 30.28 10.59 34.04
C LEU A 7 29.28 9.43 33.99
N GLU A 8 28.71 9.06 35.12
CA GLU A 8 27.72 7.98 35.23
C GLU A 8 26.47 8.28 34.38
N GLU A 9 25.93 9.49 34.50
CA GLU A 9 24.81 9.98 33.69
C GLU A 9 25.10 9.86 32.17
N ALA A 10 26.30 10.27 31.73
CA ALA A 10 26.69 10.19 30.33
C ALA A 10 26.85 8.74 29.84
N ALA A 11 27.44 7.87 30.68
CA ALA A 11 27.65 6.47 30.36
C ALA A 11 26.33 5.69 30.27
N GLU A 12 25.43 5.87 31.24
CA GLU A 12 24.10 5.26 31.25
C GLU A 12 23.23 5.78 30.09
N GLY A 13 23.26 7.09 29.84
CA GLY A 13 22.52 7.71 28.75
C GLY A 13 22.95 7.19 27.37
N LEU A 14 24.26 7.07 27.15
CA LEU A 14 24.80 6.55 25.90
C LEU A 14 24.50 5.06 25.75
N HIS A 15 24.69 4.27 26.80
CA HIS A 15 24.37 2.84 26.79
C HIS A 15 22.89 2.59 26.50
N THR A 16 21.99 3.36 27.12
CA THR A 16 20.54 3.27 26.87
C THR A 16 20.22 3.50 25.40
N VAL A 17 20.74 4.56 24.78
CA VAL A 17 20.45 4.88 23.38
C VAL A 17 21.08 3.88 22.42
N LEU A 18 22.31 3.42 22.69
CA LEU A 18 22.97 2.44 21.85
C LEU A 18 22.32 1.06 21.92
N THR A 19 21.75 0.68 23.08
CA THR A 19 21.11 -0.63 23.28
C THR A 19 19.60 -0.63 23.00
N ASP A 20 18.99 0.53 22.78
CA ASP A 20 17.59 0.63 22.35
C ASP A 20 17.42 -0.03 20.96
N PRO A 21 16.56 -1.06 20.82
CA PRO A 21 16.33 -1.74 19.55
C PRO A 21 15.85 -0.84 18.41
N ALA A 22 15.14 0.25 18.73
CA ALA A 22 14.62 1.21 17.75
C ALA A 22 15.65 2.28 17.36
N LEU A 23 16.69 2.49 18.18
CA LEU A 23 17.75 3.47 17.94
C LEU A 23 19.07 2.76 17.57
N GLY A 24 19.91 2.43 18.55
CA GLY A 24 21.25 1.91 18.31
C GLY A 24 21.31 0.42 17.98
N GLY A 25 20.38 -0.39 18.47
CA GLY A 25 20.30 -1.82 18.17
C GLY A 25 21.48 -2.68 18.69
N CYS A 26 22.35 -2.14 19.55
CA CYS A 26 23.46 -2.88 20.14
C CYS A 26 22.96 -3.91 21.15
N THR A 27 23.51 -5.13 21.11
CA THR A 27 23.18 -6.17 22.10
C THR A 27 23.79 -5.86 23.46
N ALA A 28 22.95 -5.69 24.49
CA ALA A 28 23.42 -5.55 25.86
C ALA A 28 24.02 -6.87 26.40
N ARG A 29 25.10 -6.78 27.18
CA ARG A 29 25.71 -7.95 27.86
C ARG A 29 25.57 -7.85 29.37
N PRO A 30 25.07 -8.88 30.06
CA PRO A 30 25.09 -8.96 31.53
C PRO A 30 26.40 -9.54 32.08
N GLY A 31 26.62 -9.41 33.39
CA GLY A 31 27.75 -10.02 34.13
C GLY A 31 28.86 -9.05 34.51
N ASP A 32 29.93 -9.58 35.11
CA ASP A 32 31.09 -8.80 35.64
C ASP A 32 31.85 -8.00 34.56
N HIS A 33 31.66 -8.38 33.29
CA HIS A 33 32.18 -7.68 32.10
C HIS A 33 31.03 -7.32 31.15
N GLY A 34 29.97 -6.76 31.71
CA GLY A 34 28.80 -6.28 30.99
C GLY A 34 29.10 -5.20 29.96
N SER A 35 28.10 -4.82 29.16
CA SER A 35 28.27 -3.79 28.12
C SER A 35 28.33 -2.36 28.66
N LEU A 36 28.02 -2.15 29.95
CA LEU A 36 28.22 -0.91 30.69
C LEU A 36 29.08 -1.20 31.92
N LEU A 37 30.20 -0.48 32.06
CA LEU A 37 31.08 -0.57 33.21
C LEU A 37 31.28 0.83 33.81
N VAL A 38 30.60 1.08 34.93
CA VAL A 38 30.76 2.30 35.73
C VAL A 38 31.03 1.88 37.16
N SER A 39 32.23 2.16 37.65
CA SER A 39 32.62 1.89 39.04
C SER A 39 33.85 2.72 39.42
N ASP A 40 33.92 3.10 40.70
CA ASP A 40 35.05 3.77 41.32
C ASP A 40 36.18 2.82 41.76
N THR A 41 36.05 1.52 41.46
CA THR A 41 37.04 0.48 41.75
C THR A 41 37.63 -0.18 40.50
N LEU A 42 37.30 0.30 39.30
CA LEU A 42 37.79 -0.31 38.05
C LEU A 42 39.32 -0.29 37.95
N GLU A 43 39.88 -1.42 37.52
CA GLU A 43 41.30 -1.58 37.21
C GLU A 43 41.55 -1.64 35.69
N PRO A 44 42.77 -1.34 35.21
CA PRO A 44 43.09 -1.41 33.77
C PRO A 44 42.83 -2.79 33.15
N ASP A 45 42.98 -3.87 33.93
CA ASP A 45 42.68 -5.23 33.48
C ASP A 45 41.20 -5.49 33.27
N ASP A 46 40.31 -4.83 34.03
CA ASP A 46 38.86 -4.99 33.85
C ASP A 46 38.42 -4.43 32.50
N VAL A 47 38.94 -3.25 32.14
CA VAL A 47 38.69 -2.62 30.82
C VAL A 47 39.20 -3.51 29.69
N ARG A 48 40.43 -4.04 29.82
CA ARG A 48 41.00 -4.96 28.82
C ARG A 48 40.13 -6.20 28.65
N LYS A 49 39.79 -6.88 29.75
CA LYS A 49 38.96 -8.10 29.72
C LYS A 49 37.59 -7.83 29.11
N ALA A 50 36.97 -6.70 29.44
CA ALA A 50 35.65 -6.33 28.91
C ALA A 50 35.65 -6.09 27.41
N VAL A 51 36.71 -5.45 26.88
CA VAL A 51 36.87 -5.27 25.43
C VAL A 51 37.20 -6.59 24.74
N TYR A 52 38.07 -7.43 25.32
CA TYR A 52 38.35 -8.76 24.75
C TYR A 52 37.11 -9.64 24.66
N GLU A 53 36.26 -9.62 25.69
CA GLU A 53 34.99 -10.35 25.67
C GLU A 53 34.02 -9.79 24.63
N ALA A 54 33.99 -8.45 24.46
CA ALA A 54 33.22 -7.81 23.41
C ALA A 54 33.67 -8.21 22.01
N VAL A 55 35.00 -8.24 21.77
CA VAL A 55 35.63 -8.69 20.52
C VAL A 55 35.26 -10.15 20.24
N ARG A 56 35.35 -11.03 21.25
CA ARG A 56 34.98 -12.45 21.12
C ARG A 56 33.53 -12.61 20.67
N ARG A 57 32.62 -11.78 21.19
CA ARG A 57 31.20 -11.82 20.83
C ARG A 57 30.93 -11.25 19.45
N ALA A 58 31.50 -10.09 19.12
CA ALA A 58 31.40 -9.49 17.80
C ALA A 58 31.91 -10.44 16.72
N LYS A 59 33.02 -11.16 16.98
CA LYS A 59 33.54 -12.22 16.11
C LYS A 59 32.56 -13.36 15.90
N ALA A 60 31.92 -13.84 16.96
CA ALA A 60 30.97 -14.95 16.87
C ALA A 60 29.72 -14.58 16.06
N ASP A 61 29.31 -13.32 16.14
CA ASP A 61 28.11 -12.81 15.49
C ASP A 61 28.40 -12.18 14.12
N GLY A 62 29.68 -12.05 13.74
CA GLY A 62 30.10 -11.38 12.51
C GLY A 62 29.73 -9.89 12.47
N ALA A 63 29.76 -9.22 13.63
CA ALA A 63 29.15 -7.91 13.84
C ALA A 63 30.16 -6.77 14.01
N VAL A 64 29.67 -5.54 13.90
CA VAL A 64 30.40 -4.31 14.26
C VAL A 64 30.47 -4.17 15.78
N LEU A 65 31.64 -3.84 16.31
CA LEU A 65 31.88 -3.57 17.72
C LEU A 65 31.89 -2.06 18.01
N VAL A 66 31.03 -1.60 18.91
CA VAL A 66 31.07 -0.22 19.44
C VAL A 66 31.81 -0.20 20.78
N VAL A 67 32.85 0.63 20.90
CA VAL A 67 33.63 0.84 22.13
C VAL A 67 33.53 2.31 22.55
N ALA A 68 32.96 2.58 23.72
CA ALA A 68 32.91 3.93 24.30
C ALA A 68 33.83 4.02 25.53
N LEU A 69 34.76 4.97 25.53
CA LEU A 69 35.64 5.27 26.67
C LEU A 69 35.42 6.72 27.11
N LEU A 70 34.82 6.90 28.29
CA LEU A 70 34.38 8.19 28.81
C LEU A 70 35.12 8.47 30.12
N GLY A 71 35.80 9.61 30.23
CA GLY A 71 36.41 10.00 31.51
C GLY A 71 37.79 10.65 31.39
N HIS A 72 38.69 10.29 32.30
CA HIS A 72 40.04 10.85 32.33
C HIS A 72 40.96 10.12 31.34
N GLY A 73 41.83 10.89 30.70
CA GLY A 73 42.86 10.39 29.80
C GLY A 73 44.09 11.27 29.86
N PHE A 74 45.26 10.69 29.58
CA PHE A 74 46.50 11.45 29.48
C PHE A 74 47.38 10.92 28.34
N THR A 75 48.28 11.77 27.88
CA THR A 75 49.37 11.42 26.99
C THR A 75 50.70 11.57 27.74
N PRO A 76 51.58 10.55 27.77
CA PRO A 76 52.89 10.68 28.39
C PRO A 76 53.73 11.75 27.69
N PRO A 77 54.67 12.41 28.41
CA PRO A 77 55.61 13.32 27.77
C PRO A 77 56.33 12.63 26.60
N GLN A 78 56.40 13.30 25.44
CA GLN A 78 57.04 12.82 24.20
C GLN A 78 56.31 11.67 23.48
N GLN A 79 55.14 11.23 23.97
CA GLN A 79 54.29 10.26 23.27
C GLN A 79 52.96 10.91 22.86
N THR A 80 52.33 10.34 21.83
CA THR A 80 51.02 10.79 21.34
C THR A 80 49.90 9.82 21.69
N ASP A 81 50.24 8.68 22.32
CA ASP A 81 49.28 7.61 22.62
C ASP A 81 48.40 7.99 23.81
N LEU A 82 47.09 7.95 23.60
CA LEU A 82 46.11 8.13 24.66
C LEU A 82 46.14 6.94 25.63
N HIS A 83 46.29 7.26 26.91
CA HIS A 83 46.13 6.32 28.03
C HIS A 83 44.86 6.66 28.81
N TYR A 84 43.87 5.76 28.76
CA TYR A 84 42.60 5.88 29.49
C TYR A 84 42.79 5.53 30.96
N MET A 85 42.31 6.41 31.84
CA MET A 85 42.50 6.33 33.29
C MET A 85 41.27 5.74 33.98
N VAL A 86 41.52 4.85 34.92
CA VAL A 86 40.54 4.27 35.86
C VAL A 86 40.91 4.66 37.30
N ALA A 87 40.23 4.10 38.30
CA ALA A 87 40.24 4.58 39.69
C ALA A 87 41.63 4.86 40.30
N GLN A 88 42.59 3.95 40.09
CA GLN A 88 43.94 4.03 40.65
C GLN A 88 45.01 4.47 39.65
N SER A 89 44.62 4.91 38.45
CA SER A 89 45.55 5.36 37.43
C SER A 89 46.32 6.61 37.86
N THR A 90 47.55 6.75 37.39
CA THR A 90 48.36 7.96 37.59
C THR A 90 49.01 8.40 36.28
N THR A 91 49.17 9.70 36.09
CA THR A 91 49.89 10.24 34.92
C THR A 91 51.40 9.97 34.95
N ARG A 92 51.91 9.39 36.05
CA ARG A 92 53.33 9.04 36.23
C ARG A 92 53.68 7.63 35.74
N SER A 93 52.67 6.79 35.47
CA SER A 93 52.88 5.39 35.07
C SER A 93 51.89 4.98 34.00
N THR A 94 52.36 4.72 32.79
CA THR A 94 51.55 4.18 31.69
C THR A 94 50.98 2.80 32.01
N MET A 95 51.67 2.01 32.85
CA MET A 95 51.19 0.69 33.30
C MET A 95 49.93 0.76 34.17
N SER A 96 49.69 1.92 34.80
CA SER A 96 48.49 2.13 35.63
C SER A 96 47.25 2.51 34.82
N ALA A 97 47.33 2.56 33.49
CA ALA A 97 46.27 3.01 32.59
C ALA A 97 46.19 2.09 31.35
N VAL A 98 45.17 2.30 30.51
CA VAL A 98 44.93 1.47 29.31
C VAL A 98 45.39 2.23 28.07
N ASN A 99 46.33 1.67 27.31
CA ASN A 99 46.71 2.21 26.00
C ASN A 99 45.56 2.01 25.00
N VAL A 100 44.88 3.10 24.64
CA VAL A 100 43.66 3.05 23.82
C VAL A 100 43.99 2.70 22.37
N ARG A 101 45.09 3.24 21.84
CA ARG A 101 45.55 2.97 20.48
C ARG A 101 45.77 1.47 20.26
N GLN A 102 46.52 0.83 21.16
CA GLN A 102 46.80 -0.60 21.08
C GLN A 102 45.52 -1.44 21.23
N LEU A 103 44.63 -1.04 22.15
CA LEU A 103 43.36 -1.72 22.38
C LEU A 103 42.47 -1.74 21.13
N LEU A 104 42.33 -0.59 20.46
CA LEU A 104 41.52 -0.47 19.24
C LEU A 104 42.15 -1.19 18.04
N ALA A 105 43.48 -1.13 17.91
CA ALA A 105 44.18 -1.84 16.84
C ALA A 105 43.97 -3.36 16.95
N VAL A 106 44.12 -3.93 18.15
CA VAL A 106 43.87 -5.36 18.40
C VAL A 106 42.41 -5.73 18.13
N ALA A 107 41.45 -4.90 18.55
CA ALA A 107 40.04 -5.18 18.32
C ALA A 107 39.67 -5.14 16.82
N ALA A 108 40.19 -4.18 16.06
CA ALA A 108 39.90 -4.03 14.63
C ALA A 108 40.59 -5.10 13.76
N ASP A 109 41.74 -5.59 14.19
CA ASP A 109 42.50 -6.63 13.48
C ASP A 109 42.02 -8.06 13.76
N GLU A 110 41.10 -8.27 14.71
CA GLU A 110 40.57 -9.61 15.01
C GLU A 110 39.77 -10.18 13.81
N PRO A 111 40.13 -11.39 13.31
CA PRO A 111 39.38 -12.04 12.25
C PRO A 111 37.95 -12.39 12.68
N GLY A 112 36.96 -11.96 11.88
CA GLY A 112 35.54 -12.19 12.11
C GLY A 112 34.79 -11.02 12.74
N VAL A 113 35.50 -9.99 13.22
CA VAL A 113 34.87 -8.71 13.58
C VAL A 113 34.66 -7.90 12.30
N GLU A 114 33.44 -7.43 12.05
CA GLU A 114 33.11 -6.70 10.81
C GLU A 114 33.79 -5.32 10.76
N GLY A 115 33.83 -4.64 11.91
CA GLY A 115 34.51 -3.36 12.09
C GLY A 115 34.41 -2.86 13.52
N VAL A 116 35.11 -1.76 13.83
CA VAL A 116 35.09 -1.13 15.16
C VAL A 116 34.70 0.34 15.05
N ILE A 117 33.74 0.78 15.87
CA ILE A 117 33.41 2.19 16.09
C ILE A 117 33.83 2.57 17.50
N ALA A 118 34.73 3.53 17.63
CA ALA A 118 35.23 4.00 18.92
C ALA A 118 34.74 5.42 19.23
N LEU A 119 34.14 5.60 20.41
CA LEU A 119 33.64 6.87 20.93
C LEU A 119 34.49 7.29 22.14
N ILE A 120 35.34 8.31 21.98
CA ILE A 120 36.36 8.68 22.96
C ILE A 120 36.09 10.08 23.52
N ASP A 121 35.50 10.15 24.72
CA ASP A 121 35.26 11.40 25.45
C ASP A 121 36.21 11.52 26.64
N THR A 122 37.47 11.83 26.34
CA THR A 122 38.55 12.01 27.30
C THR A 122 39.40 13.23 26.93
N CYS A 123 40.24 13.71 27.85
CA CYS A 123 41.28 14.67 27.50
C CYS A 123 42.31 14.02 26.56
N HIS A 124 42.81 14.79 25.59
CA HIS A 124 43.77 14.32 24.58
C HIS A 124 43.23 13.18 23.69
N ALA A 125 41.91 13.13 23.47
CA ALA A 125 41.23 12.03 22.79
C ALA A 125 41.76 11.71 21.38
N ALA A 126 42.30 12.69 20.64
CA ALA A 126 42.94 12.46 19.34
C ALA A 126 44.08 11.43 19.37
N GLY A 127 44.72 11.20 20.53
CA GLY A 127 45.73 10.16 20.71
C GLY A 127 45.21 8.73 20.67
N ALA A 128 43.89 8.52 20.58
CA ALA A 128 43.27 7.21 20.50
C ALA A 128 43.41 6.54 19.12
N ALA A 129 43.50 7.33 18.05
CA ALA A 129 43.56 6.81 16.69
C ALA A 129 44.85 6.02 16.47
N PRO A 130 44.80 4.75 16.01
CA PRO A 130 46.00 3.99 15.68
C PRO A 130 46.71 4.52 14.44
N ASP A 131 48.01 4.27 14.36
CA ASP A 131 48.80 4.62 13.18
C ASP A 131 48.59 3.61 12.05
N ALA A 132 48.90 4.02 10.82
CA ALA A 132 48.74 3.14 9.65
C ALA A 132 49.60 1.87 9.77
N GLY A 133 50.75 1.92 10.45
CA GLY A 133 51.60 0.76 10.69
C GLY A 133 50.96 -0.29 11.61
N GLY A 134 50.30 0.14 12.68
CA GLY A 134 49.63 -0.74 13.64
C GLY A 134 48.36 -1.41 13.10
N ILE A 135 47.71 -0.84 12.07
CA ILE A 135 46.52 -1.42 11.44
C ILE A 135 46.87 -2.20 10.16
N ALA A 136 47.78 -1.69 9.32
CA ALA A 136 48.13 -2.32 8.05
C ALA A 136 49.00 -3.57 8.20
N GLY A 137 49.78 -3.66 9.28
CA GLY A 137 50.69 -4.79 9.55
C GLY A 137 50.06 -5.98 10.28
N GLY A 138 48.75 -5.94 10.55
CA GLY A 138 48.03 -6.93 11.36
C GLY A 138 47.72 -8.25 10.64
N VAL A 139 47.10 -9.19 11.37
CA VAL A 139 46.67 -10.53 10.92
C VAL A 139 45.75 -10.45 9.70
N ARG A 140 44.98 -9.36 9.56
CA ARG A 140 44.10 -9.12 8.40
C ARG A 140 44.80 -8.42 7.23
N ALA A 141 46.12 -8.26 7.28
CA ALA A 141 46.93 -7.58 6.25
C ALA A 141 46.35 -6.21 5.85
N GLY A 142 45.85 -5.47 6.84
CA GLY A 142 45.27 -4.14 6.67
C GLY A 142 43.85 -4.10 6.13
N ARG A 143 43.18 -5.23 5.89
CA ARG A 143 41.76 -5.30 5.50
C ARG A 143 40.84 -5.21 6.72
N THR A 144 40.86 -4.05 7.38
CA THR A 144 40.12 -3.77 8.60
C THR A 144 39.32 -2.50 8.45
N ARG A 145 38.31 -2.34 9.33
CA ARG A 145 37.40 -1.20 9.33
C ARG A 145 37.37 -0.60 10.73
N LEU A 146 37.75 0.66 10.86
CA LEU A 146 37.84 1.39 12.12
C LEU A 146 37.37 2.84 11.93
N SER A 147 36.39 3.27 12.72
CA SER A 147 36.01 4.68 12.86
C SER A 147 36.18 5.13 14.30
N VAL A 148 36.83 6.26 14.53
CA VAL A 148 37.10 6.82 15.86
C VAL A 148 36.58 8.26 15.91
N LEU A 149 35.64 8.53 16.80
CA LEU A 149 35.15 9.87 17.13
C LEU A 149 35.76 10.34 18.45
N THR A 150 36.35 11.53 18.45
CA THR A 150 37.12 12.05 19.60
C THR A 150 36.60 13.40 20.07
N ALA A 151 36.54 13.60 21.40
CA ALA A 151 35.98 14.82 22.00
C ALA A 151 36.94 16.02 22.03
N SER A 152 38.22 15.82 21.73
CA SER A 152 39.23 16.87 21.75
C SER A 152 40.40 16.57 20.80
N ALA A 153 41.07 17.64 20.36
CA ALA A 153 42.40 17.57 19.77
C ALA A 153 43.45 17.07 20.79
N SER A 154 44.65 16.74 20.31
CA SER A 154 45.74 16.15 21.10
C SER A 154 46.33 17.11 22.15
N ASP A 155 46.16 18.42 22.00
CA ASP A 155 46.64 19.48 22.88
C ASP A 155 45.51 20.15 23.69
N GLN A 156 44.27 19.65 23.56
CA GLN A 156 43.08 20.23 24.18
C GLN A 156 42.46 19.28 25.21
N ALA A 157 41.97 19.83 26.32
CA ALA A 157 41.18 19.09 27.30
C ALA A 157 39.71 18.99 26.87
N ALA A 158 39.13 17.79 26.98
CA ALA A 158 37.69 17.59 26.89
C ALA A 158 37.02 17.95 28.23
N ARG A 159 35.80 18.52 28.20
CA ARG A 159 35.10 18.96 29.41
C ARG A 159 33.66 18.48 29.45
N GLY A 160 33.22 18.03 30.62
CA GLY A 160 31.81 17.83 30.94
C GLY A 160 31.07 16.78 30.09
N MET A 161 31.79 15.83 29.50
CA MET A 161 31.24 14.77 28.64
C MET A 161 30.40 15.32 27.47
N ARG A 162 30.80 16.49 26.94
CA ARG A 162 30.03 17.24 25.93
C ARG A 162 29.86 16.47 24.62
N LEU A 163 30.85 15.65 24.23
CA LEU A 163 30.71 14.82 23.04
C LEU A 163 29.62 13.79 23.26
N THR A 164 29.66 13.09 24.40
CA THR A 164 28.67 12.05 24.73
C THR A 164 27.25 12.61 24.80
N PHE A 165 27.04 13.73 25.49
CA PHE A 165 25.70 14.32 25.57
C PHE A 165 25.18 14.79 24.20
N ALA A 166 26.00 15.48 23.41
CA ALA A 166 25.60 15.89 22.07
C ALA A 166 25.30 14.69 21.16
N LEU A 167 26.07 13.60 21.29
CA LEU A 167 25.82 12.37 20.54
C LEU A 167 24.49 11.73 20.96
N ILE A 168 24.21 11.61 22.25
CA ILE A 168 22.92 11.12 22.76
C ILE A 168 21.76 11.93 22.15
N ASP A 169 21.87 13.26 22.14
CA ASP A 169 20.85 14.13 21.56
C ASP A 169 20.69 13.89 20.05
N VAL A 170 21.79 13.80 19.29
CA VAL A 170 21.73 13.52 17.85
C VAL A 170 21.11 12.15 17.56
N LEU A 171 21.45 11.12 18.33
CA LEU A 171 20.91 9.78 18.13
C LEU A 171 19.41 9.70 18.49
N ARG A 172 18.94 10.49 19.46
CA ARG A 172 17.52 10.58 19.84
C ARG A 172 16.71 11.45 18.90
N GLU A 173 17.30 12.52 18.38
CA GLU A 173 16.61 13.48 17.51
C GLU A 173 16.69 13.11 16.03
N GLY A 174 17.70 12.33 15.66
CA GLY A 174 18.03 11.97 14.28
C GLY A 174 18.78 13.06 13.52
N LEU A 175 19.42 12.66 12.42
CA LEU A 175 20.31 13.49 11.63
C LEU A 175 19.63 13.94 10.33
N ASN A 176 19.58 15.25 10.10
CA ASN A 176 18.91 15.82 8.92
C ASN A 176 19.61 15.44 7.61
N GLY A 177 18.81 15.00 6.64
CA GLY A 177 19.26 14.56 5.33
C GLY A 177 20.14 13.31 5.35
N ALA A 178 20.38 12.70 6.52
CA ALA A 178 20.95 11.37 6.59
C ALA A 178 19.87 10.34 6.20
N GLY A 179 20.29 9.22 5.62
CA GLY A 179 19.39 8.13 5.24
C GLY A 179 18.76 7.43 6.44
N ALA A 180 18.40 6.15 6.29
CA ALA A 180 17.82 5.36 7.37
C ALA A 180 18.78 5.11 8.55
N MET A 181 20.10 5.26 8.32
CA MET A 181 21.15 5.01 9.31
C MET A 181 22.00 6.27 9.54
N VAL A 182 22.49 6.42 10.76
CA VAL A 182 23.49 7.43 11.16
C VAL A 182 24.87 6.77 11.13
N PHE A 183 25.74 7.24 10.24
CA PHE A 183 27.10 6.74 10.08
C PHE A 183 28.10 7.50 10.94
N ALA A 184 29.19 6.85 11.36
CA ALA A 184 30.31 7.49 12.05
C ALA A 184 31.21 8.27 11.05
N ASP A 185 30.60 9.22 10.33
CA ASP A 185 31.15 9.87 9.14
C ASP A 185 31.32 11.39 9.31
N THR A 186 31.61 12.08 8.20
CA THR A 186 31.74 13.54 8.16
C THR A 186 30.47 14.26 8.60
N ARG A 187 29.28 13.77 8.22
CA ARG A 187 28.01 14.44 8.49
C ARG A 187 27.68 14.40 9.98
N LEU A 188 27.83 13.25 10.63
CA LEU A 188 27.67 13.16 12.09
C LEU A 188 28.67 14.09 12.79
N THR A 189 29.91 14.13 12.31
CA THR A 189 30.95 14.99 12.89
C THR A 189 30.63 16.48 12.75
N GLU A 190 30.10 16.91 11.60
CA GLU A 190 29.69 18.29 11.37
C GLU A 190 28.54 18.72 12.29
N GLU A 191 27.53 17.86 12.45
CA GLU A 191 26.42 18.11 13.38
C GLU A 191 26.92 18.24 14.83
N LEU A 192 27.80 17.33 15.26
CA LEU A 192 28.40 17.38 16.60
C LEU A 192 29.23 18.66 16.80
N ARG A 193 29.98 19.11 15.78
CA ARG A 193 30.72 20.38 15.81
C ARG A 193 29.81 21.60 15.90
N GLY A 194 28.60 21.51 15.32
CA GLY A 194 27.58 22.56 15.45
C GLY A 194 27.03 22.69 16.88
N ARG A 195 26.95 21.58 17.62
CA ARG A 195 26.39 21.53 19.00
C ARG A 195 27.43 21.77 20.09
N ILE A 196 28.70 21.42 19.84
CA ILE A 196 29.76 21.42 20.85
C ILE A 196 30.61 22.68 20.72
N VAL A 197 30.44 23.61 21.67
CA VAL A 197 31.23 24.85 21.73
C VAL A 197 32.51 24.66 22.57
N GLY A 198 33.65 25.13 22.05
CA GLY A 198 34.91 25.21 22.81
C GLY A 198 35.70 23.90 22.92
N GLN A 199 35.35 22.87 22.15
CA GLN A 199 36.08 21.61 21.99
C GLN A 199 36.14 21.22 20.52
N VAL A 200 37.27 20.65 20.08
CA VAL A 200 37.45 20.16 18.71
C VAL A 200 37.04 18.70 18.64
N VAL A 201 35.90 18.43 17.99
CA VAL A 201 35.48 17.07 17.67
C VAL A 201 36.31 16.55 16.50
N GLY A 202 37.05 15.47 16.73
CA GLY A 202 37.86 14.77 15.74
C GLY A 202 37.16 13.52 15.20
N ARG A 203 37.55 13.14 13.98
CA ARG A 203 37.16 11.87 13.35
C ARG A 203 38.40 11.27 12.69
N PHE A 204 38.61 9.98 12.90
CA PHE A 204 39.55 9.15 12.15
C PHE A 204 38.79 7.98 11.56
N GLU A 205 39.02 7.70 10.27
CA GLU A 205 38.40 6.57 9.58
C GLU A 205 39.48 5.82 8.80
N TYR A 206 39.47 4.51 8.93
CA TYR A 206 40.27 3.58 8.18
C TYR A 206 39.35 2.48 7.69
N ASP A 207 39.12 2.40 6.39
CA ASP A 207 38.35 1.34 5.75
C ASP A 207 39.10 0.85 4.52
N ASN A 208 39.63 -0.37 4.61
CA ASN A 208 40.35 -1.05 3.53
C ASN A 208 39.73 -2.41 3.22
N ASP A 209 38.45 -2.62 3.56
CA ASP A 209 37.72 -3.82 3.20
C ASP A 209 37.01 -3.62 1.84
N PRO A 210 37.51 -4.23 0.74
CA PRO A 210 36.92 -4.04 -0.59
C PRO A 210 35.56 -4.72 -0.74
N PHE A 211 35.11 -5.49 0.25
CA PHE A 211 33.83 -6.20 0.23
C PHE A 211 32.76 -5.56 1.11
N ALA A 212 33.09 -4.47 1.82
CA ALA A 212 32.10 -3.72 2.59
C ALA A 212 31.16 -2.97 1.64
N LEU A 213 29.85 -3.23 1.77
CA LEU A 213 28.82 -2.59 0.95
C LEU A 213 28.42 -1.20 1.48
N ASP A 214 28.48 -1.01 2.80
CA ASP A 214 28.07 0.22 3.50
C ASP A 214 29.14 0.67 4.50
N GLY A 215 29.12 1.95 4.90
CA GLY A 215 29.96 2.48 5.98
C GLY A 215 29.62 1.91 7.37
N LEU A 216 30.46 2.18 8.37
CA LEU A 216 30.18 1.78 9.75
C LEU A 216 29.07 2.68 10.35
N TRP A 217 27.87 2.12 10.50
CA TRP A 217 26.72 2.82 11.09
C TRP A 217 26.62 2.63 12.60
N LEU A 218 26.17 3.67 13.30
CA LEU A 218 26.12 3.75 14.76
C LEU A 218 24.70 3.58 15.32
N ALA A 219 23.69 4.11 14.63
CA ALA A 219 22.28 3.99 15.02
C ALA A 219 21.34 4.15 13.81
N ARG A 220 20.07 3.79 14.00
CA ARG A 220 18.97 4.12 13.09
C ARG A 220 18.62 5.60 13.21
N ASN A 221 18.34 6.23 12.08
CA ASN A 221 17.97 7.65 12.03
C ASN A 221 16.47 7.82 12.27
N VAL A 222 16.08 8.32 13.45
CA VAL A 222 14.66 8.52 13.79
C VAL A 222 13.92 9.49 12.87
N ARG A 223 14.62 10.46 12.25
CA ARG A 223 13.99 11.38 11.28
C ARG A 223 13.65 10.69 9.96
N SER A 224 14.25 9.54 9.70
CA SER A 224 13.89 8.69 8.56
C SER A 224 12.60 7.88 8.82
N ALA A 225 12.12 7.80 10.06
CA ALA A 225 10.87 7.13 10.40
C ALA A 225 9.62 7.98 10.09
N THR A 226 9.77 9.30 9.92
CA THR A 226 8.67 10.26 9.70
C THR A 226 8.53 10.77 8.26
N ALA A 227 9.35 10.29 7.33
CA ALA A 227 9.11 10.48 5.89
C ALA A 227 8.57 9.16 5.31
N GLY A 228 7.25 9.09 5.07
CA GLY A 228 6.62 7.95 4.39
C GLY A 228 7.25 7.66 3.02
N GLY A 229 7.33 6.38 2.65
CA GLY A 229 7.63 5.90 1.29
C GLY A 229 9.11 5.96 0.85
N GLY A 230 9.99 5.12 1.41
CA GLY A 230 11.45 5.26 1.18
C GLY A 230 12.14 4.34 0.17
N GLY A 231 11.57 3.19 -0.20
CA GLY A 231 12.10 2.35 -1.28
C GLY A 231 11.60 2.83 -2.64
N VAL A 232 12.22 2.42 -3.74
CA VAL A 232 11.67 2.53 -5.10
C VAL A 232 11.05 1.23 -5.60
N VAL A 233 11.20 0.16 -4.81
CA VAL A 233 10.61 -1.17 -5.03
C VAL A 233 9.47 -1.39 -4.04
N GLY A 234 8.35 -1.89 -4.52
CA GLY A 234 7.16 -2.30 -3.78
C GLY A 234 7.29 -3.71 -3.23
N LEU A 235 6.22 -4.22 -2.63
CA LEU A 235 6.27 -5.51 -1.93
C LEU A 235 6.51 -6.67 -2.90
N VAL A 236 5.83 -6.65 -4.04
CA VAL A 236 5.89 -7.69 -5.08
C VAL A 236 7.27 -7.76 -5.71
N GLY A 237 7.79 -6.61 -6.15
CA GLY A 237 9.13 -6.53 -6.71
C GLY A 237 10.20 -6.98 -5.74
N ARG A 238 10.03 -6.67 -4.45
CA ARG A 238 10.97 -7.09 -3.41
C ARG A 238 10.97 -8.60 -3.20
N GLN A 239 9.80 -9.22 -3.06
CA GLN A 239 9.68 -10.68 -2.87
C GLN A 239 10.34 -11.44 -4.03
N ASP A 240 9.99 -11.07 -5.26
CA ASP A 240 10.50 -11.75 -6.46
C ASP A 240 12.01 -11.53 -6.64
N LEU A 241 12.53 -10.36 -6.25
CA LEU A 241 13.96 -10.06 -6.29
C LEU A 241 14.74 -10.79 -5.19
N GLU A 242 14.22 -10.83 -3.96
CA GLU A 242 14.82 -11.58 -2.83
C GLU A 242 14.92 -13.07 -3.16
N GLU A 243 13.88 -13.66 -3.74
CA GLU A 243 13.89 -15.06 -4.18
C GLU A 243 14.96 -15.28 -5.26
N ALA A 244 14.99 -14.45 -6.30
CA ALA A 244 15.94 -14.57 -7.40
C ALA A 244 17.40 -14.39 -6.93
N VAL A 245 17.66 -13.42 -6.05
CA VAL A 245 19.00 -13.17 -5.50
C VAL A 245 19.43 -14.29 -4.57
N THR A 246 18.54 -14.82 -3.73
CA THR A 246 18.84 -15.94 -2.83
C THR A 246 19.21 -17.20 -3.61
N LEU A 247 18.47 -17.47 -4.70
CA LEU A 247 18.73 -18.63 -5.57
C LEU A 247 19.97 -18.46 -6.45
N TRP A 248 20.35 -17.22 -6.76
CA TRP A 248 21.62 -16.92 -7.45
C TRP A 248 22.82 -17.02 -6.51
N ARG A 249 22.74 -16.39 -5.32
CA ARG A 249 23.82 -16.34 -4.32
C ARG A 249 23.27 -16.25 -2.90
N ALA A 250 23.32 -17.38 -2.17
CA ALA A 250 22.79 -17.51 -0.81
C ALA A 250 23.39 -16.54 0.24
N ASN A 251 24.56 -15.96 -0.02
CA ASN A 251 25.23 -15.03 0.90
C ASN A 251 24.96 -13.54 0.60
N VAL A 252 24.19 -13.22 -0.44
CA VAL A 252 23.83 -11.83 -0.76
C VAL A 252 22.52 -11.48 -0.06
N ARG A 253 22.58 -10.53 0.88
CA ARG A 253 21.39 -9.93 1.50
C ARG A 253 21.07 -8.61 0.82
N LEU A 254 19.80 -8.42 0.46
CA LEU A 254 19.33 -7.15 -0.07
C LEU A 254 19.09 -6.17 1.09
N PRO A 255 19.46 -4.88 0.95
CA PRO A 255 19.10 -3.84 1.91
C PRO A 255 17.59 -3.86 2.22
N GLU A 256 17.18 -3.51 3.44
CA GLU A 256 15.75 -3.45 3.82
C GLU A 256 14.93 -2.49 2.93
N ARG A 257 15.58 -1.46 2.39
CA ARG A 257 15.00 -0.50 1.45
C ARG A 257 15.90 -0.41 0.24
N LEU A 258 15.33 -0.59 -0.96
CA LEU A 258 16.06 -0.50 -2.22
C LEU A 258 15.79 0.87 -2.86
N THR A 259 16.85 1.62 -3.10
CA THR A 259 16.89 2.87 -3.86
C THR A 259 17.21 2.58 -5.33
N LEU A 260 17.05 3.59 -6.21
CA LEU A 260 17.45 3.46 -7.63
C LEU A 260 18.95 3.16 -7.76
N GLY A 261 19.79 3.79 -6.94
CA GLY A 261 21.24 3.56 -6.96
C GLY A 261 21.58 2.11 -6.58
N GLU A 262 20.97 1.57 -5.53
CA GLU A 262 21.18 0.18 -5.11
C GLU A 262 20.69 -0.83 -6.16
N LEU A 263 19.59 -0.54 -6.85
CA LEU A 263 19.16 -1.35 -8.00
C LEU A 263 20.15 -1.30 -9.15
N ASP A 264 20.64 -0.12 -9.53
CA ASP A 264 21.64 0.04 -10.60
C ASP A 264 22.96 -0.67 -10.26
N ASP A 265 23.38 -0.60 -9.00
CA ASP A 265 24.58 -1.26 -8.51
C ASP A 265 24.41 -2.78 -8.52
N LEU A 266 23.25 -3.30 -8.08
CA LEU A 266 22.91 -4.72 -8.19
C LEU A 266 22.85 -5.17 -9.65
N HIS A 267 22.30 -4.35 -10.55
CA HIS A 267 22.25 -4.65 -11.99
C HIS A 267 23.66 -4.77 -12.57
N ARG A 268 24.52 -3.80 -12.27
CA ARG A 268 25.92 -3.78 -12.72
C ARG A 268 26.70 -4.96 -12.15
N PHE A 269 26.51 -5.26 -10.87
CA PHE A 269 27.10 -6.41 -10.20
C PHE A 269 26.67 -7.74 -10.86
N ALA A 270 25.38 -7.89 -11.14
CA ALA A 270 24.86 -9.08 -11.82
C ALA A 270 25.38 -9.22 -13.25
N GLN A 271 25.58 -8.13 -13.99
CA GLN A 271 26.18 -8.16 -15.34
C GLN A 271 27.67 -8.51 -15.33
N GLN A 272 28.41 -8.12 -14.30
CA GLN A 272 29.88 -8.28 -14.21
C GLN A 272 30.31 -9.54 -13.46
N GLY A 273 29.39 -10.22 -12.77
CA GLY A 273 29.67 -11.39 -11.95
C GLY A 273 30.23 -12.58 -12.75
N ARG A 274 31.30 -13.20 -12.22
CA ARG A 274 31.84 -14.45 -12.76
C ARG A 274 30.86 -15.61 -12.52
N ILE A 275 30.63 -16.40 -13.57
CA ILE A 275 29.78 -17.60 -13.57
C ILE A 275 30.60 -18.78 -13.03
N GLU A 276 30.19 -19.34 -11.89
CA GLU A 276 30.85 -20.51 -11.29
C GLU A 276 30.14 -21.83 -11.65
N GLY A 277 28.95 -21.79 -12.28
CA GLY A 277 28.24 -22.95 -12.81
C GLY A 277 27.01 -22.65 -13.70
N PRO A 278 26.39 -23.66 -14.34
CA PRO A 278 25.24 -23.48 -15.25
C PRO A 278 23.94 -23.08 -14.54
N THR A 279 23.73 -23.49 -13.29
CA THR A 279 22.59 -23.07 -12.45
C THR A 279 22.67 -21.59 -12.10
N ASP A 280 23.88 -21.09 -11.83
CA ASP A 280 24.14 -19.68 -11.54
C ASP A 280 23.86 -18.79 -12.75
N SER A 281 24.13 -19.29 -13.96
CA SER A 281 23.87 -18.55 -15.21
C SER A 281 22.39 -18.23 -15.43
N ARG A 282 21.49 -19.18 -15.13
CA ARG A 282 20.03 -18.95 -15.25
C ARG A 282 19.51 -17.95 -14.21
N TRP A 283 19.93 -18.08 -12.95
CA TRP A 283 19.48 -17.19 -11.89
C TRP A 283 20.11 -15.80 -11.99
N GLN A 284 21.36 -15.69 -12.45
CA GLN A 284 21.98 -14.42 -12.81
C GLN A 284 21.18 -13.70 -13.90
N ALA A 285 20.82 -14.41 -14.98
CA ALA A 285 20.00 -13.83 -16.05
C ALA A 285 18.62 -13.38 -15.53
N ARG A 286 18.02 -14.14 -14.60
CA ARG A 286 16.75 -13.77 -13.96
C ARG A 286 16.89 -12.53 -13.09
N VAL A 287 17.96 -12.40 -12.31
CA VAL A 287 18.24 -11.18 -11.51
C VAL A 287 18.44 -9.98 -12.42
N ILE A 288 19.20 -10.12 -13.51
CA ILE A 288 19.39 -9.03 -14.50
C ILE A 288 18.05 -8.59 -15.09
N GLU A 289 17.20 -9.53 -15.54
CA GLU A 289 15.86 -9.23 -16.07
C GLU A 289 14.97 -8.54 -15.03
N MET A 290 14.96 -9.06 -13.79
CA MET A 290 14.14 -8.55 -12.70
C MET A 290 14.53 -7.12 -12.34
N VAL A 291 15.82 -6.87 -12.10
CA VAL A 291 16.32 -5.54 -11.74
C VAL A 291 16.08 -4.54 -12.88
N GLY A 292 16.29 -4.96 -14.14
CA GLY A 292 15.97 -4.13 -15.30
C GLY A 292 14.49 -3.76 -15.35
N THR A 293 13.60 -4.71 -15.04
CA THR A 293 12.15 -4.47 -14.99
C THR A 293 11.76 -3.52 -13.84
N LEU A 294 12.36 -3.68 -12.67
CA LEU A 294 12.10 -2.81 -11.50
C LEU A 294 12.59 -1.36 -11.73
N LEU A 295 13.73 -1.18 -12.39
CA LEU A 295 14.22 0.13 -12.79
C LEU A 295 13.24 0.83 -13.73
N GLU A 296 12.69 0.10 -14.70
CA GLU A 296 11.64 0.64 -15.58
C GLU A 296 10.34 0.93 -14.82
N CYS A 297 9.92 0.07 -13.88
CA CYS A 297 8.75 0.33 -13.04
C CYS A 297 8.90 1.64 -12.26
N ALA A 298 10.07 1.88 -11.65
CA ALA A 298 10.35 3.13 -10.94
C ALA A 298 10.32 4.36 -11.86
N ARG A 299 10.83 4.24 -13.10
CA ARG A 299 10.70 5.28 -14.14
C ARG A 299 9.25 5.53 -14.53
N THR A 300 8.46 4.48 -14.73
CA THR A 300 7.03 4.57 -15.05
C THR A 300 6.23 5.22 -13.92
N VAL A 301 6.47 4.85 -12.67
CA VAL A 301 5.81 5.49 -11.50
C VAL A 301 6.15 6.97 -11.44
N THR A 302 7.41 7.35 -11.68
CA THR A 302 7.83 8.76 -11.74
C THR A 302 7.13 9.52 -12.87
N LEU A 303 7.01 8.89 -14.05
CA LEU A 303 6.27 9.46 -15.18
C LEU A 303 4.79 9.66 -14.83
N LEU A 304 4.13 8.67 -14.23
CA LEU A 304 2.72 8.72 -13.87
C LEU A 304 2.44 9.78 -12.80
N ASN A 305 3.28 9.88 -11.77
CA ASN A 305 3.19 10.94 -10.77
C ASN A 305 3.34 12.34 -11.38
N LYS A 306 4.10 12.48 -12.47
CA LYS A 306 4.26 13.76 -13.20
C LYS A 306 3.12 14.05 -14.17
N VAL A 307 2.57 13.03 -14.83
CA VAL A 307 1.53 13.18 -15.84
C VAL A 307 0.15 13.32 -15.20
N LEU A 308 -0.12 12.57 -14.13
CA LEU A 308 -1.42 12.47 -13.47
C LEU A 308 -1.44 13.19 -12.11
N ALA A 309 -0.50 14.08 -11.83
CA ALA A 309 -0.31 14.73 -10.52
C ALA A 309 -1.60 15.33 -9.93
N GLU A 310 -2.47 15.87 -10.78
CA GLU A 310 -3.69 16.57 -10.38
C GLU A 310 -4.93 15.66 -10.24
N VAL A 311 -4.86 14.43 -10.77
CA VAL A 311 -6.02 13.51 -10.86
C VAL A 311 -5.78 12.18 -10.14
N LEU A 312 -4.55 11.88 -9.72
CA LEU A 312 -4.21 10.61 -9.09
C LEU A 312 -4.86 10.50 -7.71
N THR A 313 -5.87 9.64 -7.59
CA THR A 313 -6.51 9.26 -6.33
C THR A 313 -6.45 7.75 -6.13
N SER A 314 -6.59 7.29 -4.88
CA SER A 314 -6.66 5.85 -4.61
C SER A 314 -7.83 5.16 -5.33
N ASP A 315 -8.94 5.87 -5.52
CA ASP A 315 -10.12 5.32 -6.21
C ASP A 315 -9.89 5.19 -7.71
N LEU A 316 -9.29 6.22 -8.35
CA LEU A 316 -8.89 6.14 -9.75
C LEU A 316 -7.92 4.97 -10.00
N LEU A 317 -6.98 4.73 -9.06
CA LEU A 317 -6.06 3.60 -9.15
C LEU A 317 -6.77 2.24 -9.03
N ARG A 318 -7.75 2.11 -8.14
CA ARG A 318 -8.55 0.88 -7.99
C ARG A 318 -9.45 0.64 -9.19
N GLU A 319 -10.06 1.69 -9.74
CA GLU A 319 -10.84 1.59 -10.98
C GLU A 319 -9.95 1.20 -12.17
N ALA A 320 -8.77 1.81 -12.30
CA ALA A 320 -7.81 1.46 -13.33
C ALA A 320 -7.33 0.01 -13.21
N ARG A 321 -7.12 -0.50 -11.99
CA ARG A 321 -6.81 -1.91 -11.72
C ARG A 321 -7.91 -2.82 -12.27
N GLN A 322 -9.17 -2.53 -11.95
CA GLN A 322 -10.29 -3.34 -12.42
C GLN A 322 -10.41 -3.32 -13.94
N LEU A 323 -10.37 -2.12 -14.53
CA LEU A 323 -10.51 -1.93 -15.98
C LEU A 323 -9.37 -2.62 -16.75
N SER A 324 -8.16 -2.59 -16.20
CA SER A 324 -7.01 -3.30 -16.77
C SER A 324 -7.02 -4.81 -16.53
N GLY A 325 -7.88 -5.32 -15.66
CA GLY A 325 -8.03 -6.74 -15.36
C GLY A 325 -6.99 -7.30 -14.38
N LEU A 326 -6.35 -6.44 -13.59
CA LEU A 326 -5.43 -6.85 -12.53
C LEU A 326 -6.22 -7.33 -11.30
N PRO A 327 -5.75 -8.35 -10.58
CA PRO A 327 -6.48 -8.91 -9.44
C PRO A 327 -6.26 -8.07 -8.17
N HIS A 328 -7.04 -8.29 -7.11
CA HIS A 328 -7.01 -7.45 -5.90
C HIS A 328 -5.70 -7.59 -5.12
N GLU A 329 -4.99 -8.71 -5.22
CA GLU A 329 -3.67 -8.93 -4.62
C GLU A 329 -2.58 -7.99 -5.18
N ALA A 330 -2.88 -7.26 -6.27
CA ALA A 330 -2.02 -6.21 -6.79
C ALA A 330 -2.09 -4.91 -5.95
N GLU A 331 -3.05 -4.76 -5.05
CA GLU A 331 -3.18 -3.60 -4.16
C GLU A 331 -2.28 -3.77 -2.92
N GLY A 332 -1.13 -3.10 -2.93
CA GLY A 332 -0.26 -3.00 -1.75
C GLY A 332 -0.38 -1.64 -1.03
N THR A 333 0.55 -1.37 -0.12
CA THR A 333 0.56 -0.13 0.68
C THR A 333 0.86 1.11 -0.17
N GLU A 334 1.61 0.96 -1.26
CA GLU A 334 2.01 2.01 -2.19
C GLU A 334 1.31 1.75 -3.54
N LEU A 335 -0.02 1.92 -3.56
CA LEU A 335 -0.95 1.43 -4.58
C LEU A 335 -0.48 1.63 -6.03
N LEU A 336 -0.03 2.83 -6.41
CA LEU A 336 0.45 3.09 -7.78
C LEU A 336 1.66 2.21 -8.14
N ARG A 337 2.63 2.11 -7.22
CA ARG A 337 3.85 1.32 -7.45
C ARG A 337 3.53 -0.17 -7.50
N ASP A 338 2.76 -0.65 -6.53
CA ASP A 338 2.43 -2.06 -6.43
C ASP A 338 1.63 -2.53 -7.66
N LEU A 339 0.73 -1.70 -8.20
CA LEU A 339 0.01 -1.99 -9.45
C LEU A 339 0.95 -2.08 -10.67
N VAL A 340 1.90 -1.13 -10.80
CA VAL A 340 2.86 -1.13 -11.91
C VAL A 340 3.78 -2.34 -11.84
N GLU A 341 4.31 -2.65 -10.65
CA GLU A 341 5.17 -3.82 -10.44
C GLU A 341 4.42 -5.14 -10.69
N TYR A 342 3.21 -5.27 -10.16
CA TYR A 342 2.40 -6.46 -10.37
C TYR A 342 2.12 -6.68 -11.87
N ALA A 343 1.76 -5.60 -12.59
CA ALA A 343 1.52 -5.65 -14.02
C ALA A 343 2.77 -6.11 -14.79
N ALA A 344 3.95 -5.59 -14.45
CA ALA A 344 5.20 -5.89 -15.14
C ALA A 344 5.76 -7.29 -14.81
N LEU A 345 5.61 -7.74 -13.56
CA LEU A 345 6.25 -8.95 -13.06
C LEU A 345 5.35 -10.19 -13.08
N ARG A 346 4.10 -10.05 -12.63
CA ARG A 346 3.20 -11.19 -12.36
C ARG A 346 2.04 -11.33 -13.35
N ALA A 347 1.64 -10.25 -14.03
CA ALA A 347 0.56 -10.30 -15.03
C ALA A 347 1.03 -10.73 -16.44
N ARG A 348 2.31 -11.11 -16.59
CA ARG A 348 2.89 -11.54 -17.87
C ARG A 348 2.35 -12.91 -18.29
N LYS A 349 1.67 -12.98 -19.42
CA LYS A 349 1.26 -14.26 -20.03
C LYS A 349 2.43 -14.89 -20.80
N LEU A 350 2.43 -16.22 -20.90
CA LEU A 350 3.37 -16.91 -21.78
C LEU A 350 3.19 -16.39 -23.22
N HIS A 351 4.29 -16.07 -23.90
CA HIS A 351 4.34 -15.59 -25.29
C HIS A 351 3.81 -14.17 -25.56
N THR A 352 3.47 -13.38 -24.54
CA THR A 352 3.16 -11.95 -24.70
C THR A 352 4.38 -11.06 -24.46
N PRO A 353 4.48 -9.89 -25.12
CA PRO A 353 5.49 -8.89 -24.81
C PRO A 353 5.46 -8.50 -23.31
N PRO A 354 6.62 -8.27 -22.67
CA PRO A 354 6.71 -8.04 -21.23
C PRO A 354 5.94 -6.80 -20.75
N TRP A 355 5.73 -5.81 -21.61
CA TRP A 355 5.10 -4.53 -21.29
C TRP A 355 3.62 -4.43 -21.67
N GLN A 356 2.98 -5.54 -22.07
CA GLN A 356 1.59 -5.52 -22.50
C GLN A 356 0.60 -5.25 -21.35
N ALA A 357 0.79 -5.88 -20.19
CA ALA A 357 -0.05 -5.62 -19.02
C ALA A 357 0.15 -4.20 -18.44
N PRO A 358 1.40 -3.69 -18.31
CA PRO A 358 1.62 -2.28 -18.00
C PRO A 358 0.97 -1.33 -19.01
N ALA A 359 1.06 -1.60 -20.31
CA ALA A 359 0.40 -0.77 -21.33
C ALA A 359 -1.11 -0.69 -21.14
N ARG A 360 -1.74 -1.81 -20.78
CA ARG A 360 -3.17 -1.86 -20.47
C ARG A 360 -3.53 -1.08 -19.20
N LEU A 361 -2.72 -1.16 -18.15
CA LEU A 361 -2.89 -0.34 -16.93
C LEU A 361 -2.76 1.16 -17.23
N LEU A 362 -1.74 1.55 -18.00
CA LEU A 362 -1.53 2.94 -18.41
C LEU A 362 -2.67 3.45 -19.30
N ALA A 363 -3.20 2.61 -20.18
CA ALA A 363 -4.38 2.95 -20.99
C ALA A 363 -5.62 3.14 -20.11
N ALA A 364 -5.80 2.34 -19.06
CA ALA A 364 -6.91 2.47 -18.13
C ALA A 364 -6.81 3.79 -17.34
N LEU A 365 -5.62 4.13 -16.83
CA LEU A 365 -5.37 5.41 -16.16
C LEU A 365 -5.63 6.60 -17.08
N ALA A 366 -5.17 6.53 -18.33
CA ALA A 366 -5.41 7.57 -19.32
C ALA A 366 -6.90 7.73 -19.65
N HIS A 367 -7.62 6.61 -19.82
CA HIS A 367 -9.05 6.61 -20.10
C HIS A 367 -9.87 7.22 -18.95
N LEU A 368 -9.56 6.86 -17.71
CA LEU A 368 -10.27 7.32 -16.52
C LEU A 368 -9.93 8.77 -16.14
N SER A 369 -8.76 9.27 -16.53
CA SER A 369 -8.37 10.65 -16.24
C SER A 369 -9.21 11.71 -16.96
N GLU A 370 -9.89 11.34 -18.05
CA GLU A 370 -10.65 12.22 -18.95
C GLU A 370 -9.88 13.46 -19.47
N ALA A 371 -8.58 13.53 -19.24
CA ALA A 371 -7.72 14.64 -19.60
C ALA A 371 -7.09 14.42 -20.99
N ASP A 372 -7.43 15.30 -21.93
CA ASP A 372 -7.01 15.20 -23.34
C ASP A 372 -5.47 15.21 -23.53
N ASP A 373 -4.70 15.74 -22.57
CA ASP A 373 -3.24 15.83 -22.65
C ASP A 373 -2.51 14.56 -22.16
N VAL A 374 -3.17 13.68 -21.41
CA VAL A 374 -2.56 12.49 -20.81
C VAL A 374 -2.15 11.47 -21.87
N ILE A 375 -3.02 11.16 -22.83
CA ILE A 375 -2.75 10.17 -23.89
C ILE A 375 -1.53 10.57 -24.73
N PRO A 376 -1.41 11.82 -25.24
CA PRO A 376 -0.20 12.29 -25.91
C PRO A 376 1.07 12.16 -25.06
N ARG A 377 1.00 12.37 -23.74
CA ARG A 377 2.16 12.32 -22.84
C ARG A 377 2.61 10.90 -22.49
N LEU A 378 1.71 9.91 -22.53
CA LEU A 378 2.04 8.50 -22.31
C LEU A 378 2.44 7.75 -23.60
N ARG A 379 2.11 8.29 -24.77
CA ARG A 379 2.47 7.70 -26.07
C ARG A 379 3.98 7.47 -26.28
N PRO A 380 4.88 8.39 -25.87
CA PRO A 380 6.33 8.16 -25.95
C PRO A 380 6.78 6.94 -25.15
N TRP A 381 6.22 6.74 -23.94
CA TRP A 381 6.51 5.54 -23.14
C TRP A 381 6.12 4.25 -23.88
N ALA A 382 4.95 4.24 -24.53
CA ALA A 382 4.50 3.07 -25.29
C ALA A 382 5.37 2.80 -26.54
N GLN A 383 5.95 3.86 -27.13
CA GLN A 383 6.91 3.74 -28.24
C GLN A 383 8.24 3.14 -27.77
N GLU A 384 8.79 3.66 -26.67
CA GLU A 384 10.03 3.18 -26.07
C GLU A 384 9.99 1.69 -25.73
N HIS A 385 8.84 1.21 -25.24
CA HIS A 385 8.64 -0.18 -24.84
C HIS A 385 8.07 -1.08 -25.95
N GLY A 386 7.85 -0.56 -27.16
CA GLY A 386 7.35 -1.32 -28.31
C GLY A 386 5.91 -1.85 -28.17
N VAL A 387 5.07 -1.17 -27.39
CA VAL A 387 3.69 -1.61 -27.05
C VAL A 387 2.60 -0.63 -27.50
N VAL A 388 2.89 0.21 -28.49
CA VAL A 388 1.95 1.22 -29.03
C VAL A 388 0.61 0.62 -29.48
N THR A 389 0.64 -0.53 -30.16
CA THR A 389 -0.59 -1.21 -30.62
C THR A 389 -1.41 -1.68 -29.44
N ALA A 390 -0.82 -2.41 -28.49
CA ALA A 390 -1.50 -2.87 -27.27
C ALA A 390 -2.10 -1.71 -26.44
N PHE A 391 -1.40 -0.58 -26.36
CA PHE A 391 -1.90 0.63 -25.69
C PHE A 391 -3.12 1.23 -26.41
N ASN A 392 -3.05 1.39 -27.74
CA ASN A 392 -4.18 1.93 -28.52
C ASN A 392 -5.38 0.97 -28.57
N ASP A 393 -5.12 -0.34 -28.64
CA ASP A 393 -6.16 -1.37 -28.63
C ASP A 393 -6.91 -1.34 -27.29
N ALA A 394 -6.19 -1.24 -26.16
CA ALA A 394 -6.78 -1.09 -24.84
C ALA A 394 -7.60 0.20 -24.71
N LEU A 395 -7.12 1.34 -25.21
CA LEU A 395 -7.90 2.59 -25.23
C LEU A 395 -9.19 2.45 -26.04
N THR A 396 -9.12 1.80 -27.19
CA THR A 396 -10.29 1.56 -28.06
C THR A 396 -11.30 0.65 -27.38
N GLU A 397 -10.82 -0.42 -26.74
CA GLU A 397 -11.63 -1.35 -25.95
C GLU A 397 -12.32 -0.63 -24.79
N PHE A 398 -11.59 0.19 -24.01
CA PHE A 398 -12.16 0.91 -22.87
C PHE A 398 -13.17 1.97 -23.30
N ALA A 399 -12.91 2.70 -24.39
CA ALA A 399 -13.89 3.61 -24.98
C ALA A 399 -15.14 2.89 -25.50
N GLN A 400 -15.01 1.63 -25.95
CA GLN A 400 -16.15 0.80 -26.33
C GLN A 400 -16.92 0.32 -25.09
N LEU A 401 -16.24 -0.13 -24.03
CA LEU A 401 -16.85 -0.56 -22.78
C LEU A 401 -17.62 0.59 -22.11
N ARG A 402 -17.08 1.81 -22.09
CA ARG A 402 -17.76 2.99 -21.57
C ARG A 402 -19.06 3.27 -22.34
N ARG A 403 -19.00 3.30 -23.68
CA ARG A 403 -20.18 3.49 -24.53
C ARG A 403 -21.23 2.39 -24.32
N GLN A 404 -20.78 1.14 -24.18
CA GLN A 404 -21.68 0.02 -23.87
C GLN A 404 -22.33 0.16 -22.48
N GLY A 405 -21.61 0.68 -21.49
CA GLY A 405 -22.13 0.92 -20.14
C GLY A 405 -23.09 2.12 -20.05
N GLU A 406 -22.90 3.14 -20.88
CA GLU A 406 -23.82 4.28 -20.99
C GLU A 406 -25.14 3.88 -21.66
N LEU A 407 -25.08 2.98 -22.65
CA LEU A 407 -26.23 2.47 -23.37
C LEU A 407 -27.03 1.46 -22.53
N ARG A 408 -28.26 1.83 -22.17
CA ARG A 408 -29.13 1.00 -21.33
C ARG A 408 -30.58 1.04 -21.78
N LEU A 409 -31.28 -0.07 -21.54
CA LEU A 409 -32.73 -0.17 -21.70
C LEU A 409 -33.36 -0.18 -20.30
N VAL A 410 -34.14 0.85 -20.00
CA VAL A 410 -34.96 0.91 -18.80
C VAL A 410 -36.31 0.28 -19.09
N LEU A 411 -36.71 -0.72 -18.32
CA LEU A 411 -38.02 -1.36 -18.35
C LEU A 411 -38.74 -1.05 -17.05
N SER A 412 -39.84 -0.31 -17.09
CA SER A 412 -40.66 -0.01 -15.92
C SER A 412 -41.89 -0.89 -15.86
N LEU A 413 -42.15 -1.40 -14.67
CA LEU A 413 -43.33 -2.18 -14.29
C LEU A 413 -44.19 -1.40 -13.27
N ALA A 414 -44.06 -0.07 -13.22
CA ALA A 414 -44.77 0.78 -12.27
C ALA A 414 -46.30 0.63 -12.31
N GLY A 415 -46.88 0.22 -13.45
CA GLY A 415 -48.32 -0.03 -13.59
C GLY A 415 -48.86 -1.24 -12.82
N ALA A 416 -48.00 -2.02 -12.14
CA ALA A 416 -48.41 -3.12 -11.28
C ALA A 416 -48.83 -2.60 -9.90
N LEU A 417 -50.13 -2.41 -9.66
CA LEU A 417 -50.64 -1.95 -8.36
C LEU A 417 -50.67 -3.06 -7.29
N THR A 418 -51.07 -4.28 -7.66
CA THR A 418 -51.19 -5.41 -6.71
C THR A 418 -50.72 -6.76 -7.27
N ASP A 419 -50.67 -6.90 -8.60
CA ASP A 419 -50.20 -8.14 -9.25
C ASP A 419 -49.22 -7.82 -10.39
N TRP A 420 -49.25 -8.55 -11.51
CA TRP A 420 -48.46 -8.26 -12.70
C TRP A 420 -49.06 -7.08 -13.49
N PRO A 421 -48.23 -6.24 -14.12
CA PRO A 421 -48.72 -5.07 -14.85
C PRO A 421 -49.34 -5.49 -16.19
N GLU A 422 -50.31 -4.69 -16.66
CA GLU A 422 -50.90 -4.85 -18.00
C GLU A 422 -49.96 -4.39 -19.12
N GLU A 423 -49.00 -3.52 -18.83
CA GLU A 423 -48.06 -2.97 -19.80
C GLU A 423 -46.64 -2.84 -19.19
N VAL A 424 -45.63 -2.90 -20.05
CA VAL A 424 -44.23 -2.57 -19.74
C VAL A 424 -43.86 -1.32 -20.52
N ASP A 425 -43.48 -0.26 -19.82
CA ASP A 425 -42.87 0.92 -20.45
C ASP A 425 -41.37 0.68 -20.64
N ALA A 426 -40.86 1.05 -21.81
CA ALA A 426 -39.46 0.89 -22.17
C ALA A 426 -38.84 2.23 -22.59
N TRP A 427 -37.66 2.55 -22.07
CA TRP A 427 -36.86 3.70 -22.49
C TRP A 427 -35.46 3.27 -22.92
N LEU A 428 -35.03 3.72 -24.09
CA LEU A 428 -33.65 3.58 -24.53
C LEU A 428 -32.87 4.84 -24.14
N VAL A 429 -31.87 4.68 -23.28
CA VAL A 429 -31.03 5.75 -22.73
C VAL A 429 -29.60 5.56 -23.21
N GLY A 430 -28.90 6.65 -23.53
CA GLY A 430 -27.51 6.59 -24.00
C GLY A 430 -27.34 6.35 -25.51
N SER A 431 -28.42 6.41 -26.31
CA SER A 431 -28.38 6.27 -27.77
C SER A 431 -27.86 7.51 -28.53
N GLY A 432 -27.38 8.54 -27.82
CA GLY A 432 -26.98 9.83 -28.37
C GLY A 432 -28.13 10.80 -28.69
N GLU A 433 -29.38 10.39 -28.46
CA GLU A 433 -30.55 11.27 -28.59
C GLU A 433 -30.69 12.20 -27.37
N LYS A 434 -31.18 13.43 -27.59
CA LYS A 434 -31.35 14.44 -26.52
C LYS A 434 -32.38 14.04 -25.46
N LEU A 435 -33.36 13.22 -25.83
CA LEU A 435 -34.39 12.70 -24.94
C LEU A 435 -34.43 11.18 -25.09
N PRO A 436 -34.66 10.43 -24.00
CA PRO A 436 -34.83 8.98 -24.08
C PRO A 436 -35.99 8.58 -24.99
N VAL A 437 -35.75 7.66 -25.92
CA VAL A 437 -36.81 7.12 -26.79
C VAL A 437 -37.71 6.21 -25.95
N HIS A 438 -39.02 6.38 -26.02
CA HIS A 438 -40.01 5.67 -25.21
C HIS A 438 -40.97 4.84 -26.05
N GLU A 439 -41.33 3.64 -25.59
CA GLU A 439 -42.35 2.78 -26.19
C GLU A 439 -43.04 1.91 -25.12
N ARG A 440 -44.30 1.53 -25.35
CA ARG A 440 -45.11 0.69 -24.45
C ARG A 440 -45.43 -0.68 -25.04
N PHE A 441 -45.37 -1.72 -24.21
CA PHE A 441 -45.61 -3.11 -24.62
C PHE A 441 -46.64 -3.79 -23.72
N ARG A 442 -47.77 -4.23 -24.28
CA ARG A 442 -48.83 -4.94 -23.53
C ARG A 442 -48.43 -6.34 -23.05
N CYS A 443 -48.77 -6.67 -21.82
CA CYS A 443 -48.60 -7.99 -21.22
C CYS A 443 -49.85 -8.82 -21.48
N GLU A 444 -49.80 -9.72 -22.46
CA GLU A 444 -50.93 -10.59 -22.80
C GLU A 444 -50.57 -12.06 -22.55
N PRO A 445 -51.15 -12.74 -21.52
CA PRO A 445 -51.94 -12.15 -20.43
C PRO A 445 -51.07 -11.35 -19.44
N ALA A 446 -51.69 -10.59 -18.55
CA ALA A 446 -51.01 -9.84 -17.48
C ALA A 446 -50.53 -10.80 -16.37
N ASP A 447 -49.54 -11.64 -16.70
CA ASP A 447 -48.93 -12.62 -15.81
C ASP A 447 -47.40 -12.65 -15.97
N ARG A 448 -46.71 -13.43 -15.13
CA ARG A 448 -45.24 -13.56 -15.19
C ARG A 448 -44.72 -13.91 -16.59
N PRO A 449 -45.23 -14.95 -17.30
CA PRO A 449 -44.85 -15.22 -18.69
C PRO A 449 -45.14 -14.08 -19.67
N GLY A 450 -46.26 -13.36 -19.50
CA GLY A 450 -46.68 -12.26 -20.34
C GLY A 450 -45.76 -11.06 -20.24
N VAL A 451 -45.35 -10.68 -19.02
CA VAL A 451 -44.30 -9.68 -18.79
C VAL A 451 -43.00 -10.12 -19.46
N GLY A 452 -42.57 -11.38 -19.31
CA GLY A 452 -41.37 -11.89 -19.99
C GLY A 452 -41.43 -11.75 -21.52
N ARG A 453 -42.60 -11.97 -22.12
CA ARG A 453 -42.82 -11.74 -23.57
C ARG A 453 -42.76 -10.26 -23.93
N ALA A 454 -43.38 -9.38 -23.12
CA ALA A 454 -43.35 -7.94 -23.33
C ALA A 454 -41.93 -7.38 -23.26
N MET A 455 -41.15 -7.78 -22.24
CA MET A 455 -39.72 -7.45 -22.13
C MET A 455 -38.92 -7.93 -23.34
N GLY A 456 -39.22 -9.12 -23.87
CA GLY A 456 -38.58 -9.63 -25.09
C GLY A 456 -38.85 -8.80 -26.33
N ARG A 457 -40.08 -8.30 -26.49
CA ARG A 457 -40.41 -7.37 -27.58
C ARG A 457 -39.75 -6.01 -27.38
N ALA A 458 -39.69 -5.50 -26.15
CA ALA A 458 -38.96 -4.28 -25.83
C ALA A 458 -37.47 -4.38 -26.17
N LEU A 459 -36.83 -5.51 -25.86
CA LEU A 459 -35.43 -5.76 -26.24
C LEU A 459 -35.24 -5.84 -27.76
N ALA A 460 -36.15 -6.48 -28.48
CA ALA A 460 -36.10 -6.56 -29.93
C ALA A 460 -36.27 -5.17 -30.58
N TRP A 461 -37.21 -4.38 -30.07
CA TRP A 461 -37.43 -2.99 -30.47
C TRP A 461 -36.18 -2.14 -30.23
N ALA A 462 -35.62 -2.19 -29.02
CA ALA A 462 -34.45 -1.40 -28.66
C ALA A 462 -33.24 -1.76 -29.54
N ARG A 463 -32.99 -3.05 -29.79
CA ARG A 463 -31.92 -3.51 -30.70
C ARG A 463 -32.13 -3.05 -32.15
N GLY A 464 -33.37 -2.99 -32.62
CA GLY A 464 -33.69 -2.49 -33.96
C GLY A 464 -33.45 -0.98 -34.14
N ARG A 465 -33.25 -0.23 -33.05
CA ARG A 465 -32.97 1.21 -33.07
C ARG A 465 -31.47 1.53 -33.02
N LEU A 466 -30.62 0.56 -32.71
CA LEU A 466 -29.18 0.78 -32.54
C LEU A 466 -28.43 0.62 -33.87
N PRO A 467 -27.43 1.48 -34.16
CA PRO A 467 -26.56 1.29 -35.29
C PRO A 467 -25.60 0.11 -35.03
N ASP A 468 -25.33 -0.72 -36.04
CA ASP A 468 -24.25 -1.70 -35.95
C ASP A 468 -22.89 -0.97 -35.75
N PRO A 469 -22.01 -1.38 -34.82
CA PRO A 469 -21.98 -2.65 -34.07
C PRO A 469 -22.45 -2.53 -32.59
N GLU A 470 -23.27 -1.54 -32.23
CA GLU A 470 -23.66 -1.32 -30.84
C GLU A 470 -24.48 -2.49 -30.29
N GLN A 471 -24.16 -2.90 -29.06
CA GLN A 471 -24.84 -4.01 -28.39
C GLN A 471 -25.48 -3.53 -27.10
N LEU A 472 -26.79 -3.74 -26.99
CA LEU A 472 -27.53 -3.52 -25.76
C LEU A 472 -27.28 -4.66 -24.77
N VAL A 473 -26.42 -4.41 -23.79
CA VAL A 473 -26.09 -5.36 -22.71
C VAL A 473 -26.77 -4.98 -21.40
N HIS A 474 -26.87 -3.69 -21.07
CA HIS A 474 -27.42 -3.23 -19.80
C HIS A 474 -28.94 -3.07 -19.85
N VAL A 475 -29.63 -3.69 -18.89
CA VAL A 475 -31.09 -3.62 -18.75
C VAL A 475 -31.44 -3.27 -17.31
N ASP A 476 -31.98 -2.08 -17.11
CA ASP A 476 -32.54 -1.67 -15.82
C ASP A 476 -33.99 -2.14 -15.75
N VAL A 477 -34.36 -2.90 -14.72
CA VAL A 477 -35.75 -3.31 -14.48
C VAL A 477 -36.26 -2.61 -13.24
N ALA A 478 -37.11 -1.60 -13.44
CA ALA A 478 -37.77 -0.86 -12.37
C ALA A 478 -39.09 -1.53 -12.00
N ALA A 479 -39.18 -2.04 -10.78
CA ALA A 479 -40.35 -2.78 -10.31
C ALA A 479 -40.87 -2.26 -8.95
N PRO A 480 -42.17 -2.42 -8.68
CA PRO A 480 -42.75 -2.13 -7.37
C PRO A 480 -42.35 -3.18 -6.32
N VAL A 481 -42.48 -2.82 -5.04
CA VAL A 481 -41.89 -3.56 -3.92
C VAL A 481 -42.40 -5.00 -3.82
N HIS A 482 -43.70 -5.23 -4.02
CA HIS A 482 -44.28 -6.58 -4.00
C HIS A 482 -43.70 -7.50 -5.08
N LEU A 483 -43.28 -6.97 -6.24
CA LEU A 483 -42.57 -7.75 -7.26
C LEU A 483 -41.10 -7.94 -6.88
N LEU A 484 -40.42 -6.90 -6.37
CA LEU A 484 -39.02 -6.98 -5.93
C LEU A 484 -38.78 -8.08 -4.89
N ALA A 485 -39.72 -8.22 -3.94
CA ALA A 485 -39.63 -9.20 -2.86
C ALA A 485 -39.71 -10.65 -3.35
N ARG A 486 -40.43 -10.93 -4.45
CA ARG A 486 -40.77 -12.31 -4.87
C ARG A 486 -40.29 -12.72 -6.27
N TRP A 487 -39.82 -11.78 -7.08
CA TRP A 487 -39.48 -12.02 -8.48
C TRP A 487 -38.01 -11.68 -8.80
N HIS A 488 -37.49 -12.44 -9.76
CA HIS A 488 -36.12 -12.40 -10.27
C HIS A 488 -36.16 -12.04 -11.76
N PRO A 489 -36.08 -10.74 -12.12
CA PRO A 489 -36.12 -10.30 -13.51
C PRO A 489 -35.03 -10.95 -14.38
N GLU A 490 -33.85 -11.17 -13.81
CA GLU A 490 -32.72 -11.83 -14.47
C GLU A 490 -33.03 -13.29 -14.86
N GLU A 491 -33.95 -13.95 -14.15
CA GLU A 491 -34.43 -15.31 -14.43
C GLU A 491 -35.72 -15.32 -15.25
N ALA A 492 -36.19 -14.18 -15.74
CA ALA A 492 -37.34 -14.12 -16.63
C ALA A 492 -37.00 -14.74 -17.98
N LYS A 493 -37.84 -15.65 -18.47
CA LYS A 493 -37.66 -16.25 -19.79
C LYS A 493 -38.01 -15.24 -20.87
N VAL A 494 -37.01 -14.84 -21.63
CA VAL A 494 -37.13 -13.89 -22.75
C VAL A 494 -36.73 -14.61 -24.04
N GLY A 495 -37.72 -14.99 -24.83
CA GLY A 495 -37.52 -15.85 -26.00
C GLY A 495 -37.03 -17.25 -25.60
N ARG A 496 -35.80 -17.61 -26.02
CA ARG A 496 -35.19 -18.92 -25.74
C ARG A 496 -34.29 -18.96 -24.51
N HIS A 497 -33.87 -17.80 -23.99
CA HIS A 497 -32.92 -17.69 -22.89
C HIS A 497 -33.54 -16.97 -21.69
N LEU A 498 -32.90 -17.07 -20.52
CA LEU A 498 -33.20 -16.17 -19.40
C LEU A 498 -32.61 -14.79 -19.73
N LEU A 499 -33.24 -13.72 -19.25
CA LEU A 499 -32.81 -12.35 -19.53
C LEU A 499 -31.34 -12.13 -19.16
N GLY A 500 -30.92 -12.55 -17.96
CA GLY A 500 -29.56 -12.36 -17.46
C GLY A 500 -28.48 -13.20 -18.14
N VAL A 501 -28.83 -14.07 -19.11
CA VAL A 501 -27.82 -14.83 -19.88
C VAL A 501 -27.03 -13.91 -20.81
N ASN A 502 -27.74 -12.99 -21.47
CA ASN A 502 -27.16 -12.11 -22.50
C ASN A 502 -27.15 -10.64 -22.06
N SER A 503 -27.70 -10.33 -20.89
CA SER A 503 -27.83 -8.96 -20.40
C SER A 503 -27.35 -8.84 -18.96
N THR A 504 -26.78 -7.70 -18.63
CA THR A 504 -26.50 -7.27 -17.25
C THR A 504 -27.77 -6.60 -16.73
N VAL A 505 -28.51 -7.32 -15.88
CA VAL A 505 -29.78 -6.85 -15.32
C VAL A 505 -29.53 -6.18 -13.98
N VAL A 506 -29.92 -4.91 -13.86
CA VAL A 506 -29.90 -4.17 -12.60
C VAL A 506 -31.33 -3.89 -12.18
N VAL A 507 -31.67 -4.26 -10.95
CA VAL A 507 -33.02 -4.10 -10.42
C VAL A 507 -33.14 -2.77 -9.71
N ARG A 508 -34.18 -2.01 -10.05
CA ARG A 508 -34.48 -0.69 -9.49
C ARG A 508 -35.87 -0.74 -8.84
N TRP A 509 -36.10 0.10 -7.84
CA TRP A 509 -37.45 0.40 -7.37
C TRP A 509 -38.13 1.46 -8.24
N SER A 510 -39.35 1.15 -8.68
CA SER A 510 -40.14 2.04 -9.54
C SER A 510 -40.71 3.26 -8.84
N GLY A 511 -40.80 3.27 -7.50
CA GLY A 511 -41.38 4.40 -6.75
C GLY A 511 -40.60 5.71 -6.93
N ARG A 512 -39.30 5.64 -7.27
CA ARG A 512 -38.49 6.84 -7.59
C ARG A 512 -38.93 7.58 -8.87
N MET A 513 -39.77 6.95 -9.70
CA MET A 513 -40.35 7.53 -10.91
C MET A 513 -41.76 8.10 -10.68
N ASP A 514 -42.32 7.95 -9.48
CA ASP A 514 -43.65 8.49 -9.16
C ASP A 514 -43.54 10.04 -9.07
N PRO A 515 -44.47 10.79 -9.69
CA PRO A 515 -44.41 12.25 -9.70
C PRO A 515 -44.54 12.94 -8.33
N ALA A 516 -44.89 12.26 -7.22
CA ALA A 516 -45.10 12.93 -5.92
C ALA A 516 -43.94 13.84 -5.44
N GLU A 517 -44.26 14.98 -4.81
CA GLU A 517 -43.30 16.01 -4.36
C GLU A 517 -42.25 15.46 -3.37
N GLU A 518 -42.66 14.54 -2.50
CA GLU A 518 -41.79 13.81 -1.56
C GLU A 518 -40.67 13.02 -2.27
N ASN A 519 -40.86 12.64 -3.54
CA ASN A 519 -39.87 11.88 -4.30
C ASN A 519 -38.68 12.71 -4.78
N ALA A 520 -38.86 14.02 -4.97
CA ALA A 520 -37.75 14.91 -5.32
C ALA A 520 -36.74 14.99 -4.17
N GLU A 521 -37.23 15.19 -2.94
CA GLU A 521 -36.39 15.20 -1.73
C GLU A 521 -35.72 13.84 -1.49
N MET A 522 -36.46 12.76 -1.70
CA MET A 522 -35.99 11.38 -1.60
C MET A 522 -34.85 11.09 -2.60
N ASN A 523 -34.98 11.53 -3.85
CA ASN A 523 -33.95 11.34 -4.87
C ASN A 523 -32.73 12.24 -4.61
N ASP A 524 -32.91 13.45 -4.10
CA ASP A 524 -31.80 14.30 -3.66
C ASP A 524 -31.06 13.73 -2.45
N ALA A 525 -31.77 13.13 -1.49
CA ALA A 525 -31.17 12.41 -0.38
C ALA A 525 -30.34 11.21 -0.87
N ALA A 526 -30.88 10.44 -1.82
CA ALA A 526 -30.16 9.35 -2.47
C ALA A 526 -28.89 9.82 -3.20
N ARG A 527 -28.94 10.96 -3.93
CA ARG A 527 -27.75 11.58 -4.57
C ARG A 527 -26.68 11.94 -3.52
N ARG A 528 -27.09 12.52 -2.38
CA ARG A 528 -26.15 12.85 -1.29
C ARG A 528 -25.54 11.60 -0.65
N ALA A 529 -26.34 10.54 -0.44
CA ALA A 529 -25.85 9.26 0.05
C ALA A 529 -24.81 8.65 -0.91
N LEU A 530 -25.09 8.60 -2.21
CA LEU A 530 -24.15 8.10 -3.23
C LEU A 530 -22.80 8.84 -3.20
N ARG A 531 -22.83 10.18 -3.17
CA ARG A 531 -21.58 10.98 -3.10
C ARG A 531 -20.78 10.73 -1.83
N ARG A 532 -21.44 10.53 -0.68
CA ARG A 532 -20.76 10.18 0.59
C ARG A 532 -20.14 8.79 0.52
N MET A 533 -20.82 7.83 -0.08
CA MET A 533 -20.30 6.47 -0.29
C MET A 533 -19.04 6.48 -1.16
N THR A 534 -19.00 7.28 -2.22
CA THR A 534 -17.80 7.43 -3.07
C THR A 534 -16.61 8.04 -2.32
N ALA A 535 -16.85 8.94 -1.36
CA ALA A 535 -15.79 9.55 -0.56
C ALA A 535 -15.29 8.66 0.60
N CYS A 536 -15.91 7.51 0.84
CA CYS A 536 -15.57 6.62 1.94
C CYS A 536 -14.46 5.63 1.55
N GLY A 537 -13.40 5.56 2.35
CA GLY A 537 -12.31 4.60 2.12
C GLY A 537 -12.63 3.15 2.53
N ALA A 538 -13.79 2.91 3.15
CA ALA A 538 -14.28 1.59 3.56
C ALA A 538 -15.61 1.27 2.85
N VAL A 539 -16.00 -0.01 2.84
CA VAL A 539 -17.27 -0.47 2.25
C VAL A 539 -18.43 0.17 3.02
N PRO A 540 -19.22 1.05 2.37
CA PRO A 540 -20.24 1.84 3.04
C PRO A 540 -21.57 1.09 3.08
N VAL A 541 -21.58 -0.07 3.74
CA VAL A 541 -22.78 -0.89 3.93
C VAL A 541 -23.10 -1.00 5.42
N GLU A 542 -24.23 -0.45 5.81
CA GLU A 542 -24.79 -0.60 7.15
C GLU A 542 -25.68 -1.83 7.23
N TRP A 543 -25.31 -2.77 8.09
CA TRP A 543 -26.01 -4.05 8.21
C TRP A 543 -27.09 -4.00 9.28
N ILE A 544 -28.31 -4.37 8.88
CA ILE A 544 -29.49 -4.55 9.73
C ILE A 544 -29.67 -6.05 10.00
N ASP A 545 -29.69 -6.41 11.27
CA ASP A 545 -29.92 -7.78 11.73
C ASP A 545 -31.38 -8.03 12.13
N ALA A 546 -31.68 -9.28 12.47
CA ALA A 546 -33.03 -9.69 12.89
C ALA A 546 -33.54 -8.96 14.15
N THR A 547 -32.64 -8.46 15.01
CA THR A 547 -33.03 -7.75 16.22
C THR A 547 -33.50 -6.33 15.90
N VAL A 548 -32.81 -5.65 14.99
CA VAL A 548 -33.21 -4.30 14.53
C VAL A 548 -34.51 -4.37 13.73
N LEU A 549 -34.67 -5.36 12.83
CA LEU A 549 -35.94 -5.53 12.10
C LEU A 549 -37.11 -5.90 13.03
N GLY A 550 -36.84 -6.51 14.18
CA GLY A 550 -37.84 -6.80 15.20
C GLY A 550 -38.35 -5.55 15.93
N ASP A 551 -37.57 -4.47 15.96
CA ASP A 551 -37.93 -3.16 16.55
C ASP A 551 -38.31 -2.16 15.45
N ARG A 552 -39.49 -2.36 14.84
CA ARG A 552 -40.00 -1.51 13.75
C ARG A 552 -40.04 -0.03 14.12
N GLN A 553 -40.44 0.30 15.35
CA GLN A 553 -40.52 1.70 15.78
C GLN A 553 -39.13 2.35 15.92
N GLY A 554 -38.15 1.61 16.46
CA GLY A 554 -36.76 2.07 16.54
C GLY A 554 -36.10 2.21 15.17
N LEU A 555 -36.42 1.32 14.23
CA LEU A 555 -35.95 1.38 12.85
C LEU A 555 -36.51 2.60 12.12
N GLU A 556 -37.83 2.81 12.15
CA GLU A 556 -38.50 3.98 11.55
C GLU A 556 -37.90 5.29 12.09
N GLN A 557 -37.73 5.41 13.41
CA GLN A 557 -37.10 6.58 14.01
C GLN A 557 -35.64 6.76 13.55
N SER A 558 -34.89 5.67 13.40
CA SER A 558 -33.50 5.72 12.92
C SER A 558 -33.42 6.16 11.45
N LEU A 559 -34.35 5.71 10.60
CA LEU A 559 -34.44 6.12 9.20
C LEU A 559 -34.81 7.61 9.09
N MET A 560 -35.84 8.05 9.83
CA MET A 560 -36.27 9.46 9.86
C MET A 560 -35.19 10.41 10.38
N THR A 561 -34.34 9.97 11.31
CA THR A 561 -33.24 10.77 11.85
C THR A 561 -31.98 10.74 10.99
N GLY A 562 -32.00 10.01 9.87
CA GLY A 562 -30.90 9.94 8.91
C GLY A 562 -29.71 9.12 9.40
N ARG A 563 -29.94 8.15 10.30
CA ARG A 563 -28.89 7.24 10.79
C ARG A 563 -28.30 6.38 9.67
N TYR A 564 -29.16 5.93 8.75
CA TYR A 564 -28.79 5.12 7.59
C TYR A 564 -28.59 6.03 6.40
N ASP A 565 -27.38 6.56 6.23
CA ASP A 565 -27.05 7.51 5.16
C ASP A 565 -26.16 6.92 4.05
N THR A 566 -25.99 5.58 4.10
CA THR A 566 -25.19 4.75 3.20
C THR A 566 -26.04 3.61 2.57
N ALA A 567 -25.40 2.59 1.98
CA ALA A 567 -26.10 1.40 1.50
C ALA A 567 -26.56 0.53 2.68
N VAL A 568 -27.71 -0.11 2.57
CA VAL A 568 -28.26 -0.94 3.64
C VAL A 568 -28.16 -2.41 3.25
N GLY A 569 -27.60 -3.23 4.13
CA GLY A 569 -27.57 -4.69 3.99
C GLY A 569 -28.47 -5.37 5.02
N ILE A 570 -29.30 -6.32 4.61
CA ILE A 570 -30.04 -7.20 5.51
C ILE A 570 -29.26 -8.52 5.60
N ASP A 571 -28.90 -8.95 6.81
CA ASP A 571 -28.02 -10.12 6.98
C ASP A 571 -28.72 -11.49 6.91
N HIS A 572 -30.05 -11.49 6.76
CA HIS A 572 -30.89 -12.67 6.64
C HIS A 572 -32.07 -12.40 5.70
N HIS A 573 -32.84 -13.43 5.36
CA HIS A 573 -34.07 -13.28 4.57
C HIS A 573 -35.27 -13.14 5.51
N PRO A 574 -35.87 -11.95 5.66
CA PRO A 574 -37.03 -11.76 6.53
C PRO A 574 -38.30 -12.37 5.91
N GLU A 575 -39.17 -12.96 6.74
CA GLU A 575 -40.47 -13.50 6.30
C GLU A 575 -41.38 -12.41 5.73
N THR A 576 -41.28 -11.17 6.25
CA THR A 576 -42.02 -9.99 5.79
C THR A 576 -41.15 -9.09 4.90
N LEU A 577 -40.40 -9.67 3.95
CA LEU A 577 -39.47 -8.91 3.11
C LEU A 577 -40.13 -7.75 2.36
N GLN A 578 -41.38 -7.91 1.91
CA GLN A 578 -42.10 -6.82 1.25
C GLN A 578 -42.21 -5.59 2.15
N ASP A 579 -42.76 -5.75 3.37
CA ASP A 579 -42.90 -4.66 4.35
C ASP A 579 -41.55 -3.99 4.65
N VAL A 580 -40.50 -4.79 4.82
CA VAL A 580 -39.15 -4.29 5.12
C VAL A 580 -38.59 -3.47 3.97
N LEU A 581 -38.80 -3.91 2.72
CA LEU A 581 -38.37 -3.14 1.55
C LEU A 581 -39.19 -1.85 1.39
N GLU A 582 -40.50 -1.86 1.67
CA GLU A 582 -41.37 -0.67 1.65
C GLU A 582 -40.88 0.39 2.64
N GLU A 583 -40.40 -0.03 3.82
CA GLU A 583 -39.85 0.85 4.85
C GLU A 583 -38.46 1.42 4.48
N LEU A 584 -37.58 0.61 3.89
CA LEU A 584 -36.18 1.00 3.66
C LEU A 584 -35.93 1.75 2.33
N LEU A 585 -36.63 1.39 1.24
CA LEU A 585 -36.37 1.92 -0.11
C LEU A 585 -36.47 3.45 -0.25
N PRO A 586 -37.34 4.14 0.50
CA PRO A 586 -37.36 5.60 0.50
C PRO A 586 -36.04 6.21 0.98
N TYR A 587 -35.43 5.63 2.01
CA TYR A 587 -34.28 6.23 2.71
C TYR A 587 -32.93 5.80 2.12
N ALA A 588 -32.83 4.58 1.58
CA ALA A 588 -31.58 4.01 1.08
C ALA A 588 -31.57 3.84 -0.45
N PRO A 589 -30.54 4.34 -1.18
CA PRO A 589 -30.41 4.14 -2.62
C PRO A 589 -30.02 2.70 -2.99
N ILE A 590 -29.37 1.97 -2.08
CA ILE A 590 -28.89 0.62 -2.33
C ILE A 590 -29.33 -0.24 -1.16
N ILE A 591 -30.01 -1.33 -1.45
CA ILE A 591 -30.43 -2.33 -0.45
C ILE A 591 -29.99 -3.70 -0.93
N LEU A 592 -29.32 -4.45 -0.06
CA LEU A 592 -28.80 -5.79 -0.29
C LEU A 592 -29.47 -6.78 0.66
N TRP A 593 -29.85 -7.96 0.19
CA TRP A 593 -30.38 -9.01 1.06
C TRP A 593 -30.15 -10.39 0.46
N PRO A 594 -30.07 -11.46 1.26
CA PRO A 594 -29.92 -12.81 0.75
C PRO A 594 -31.23 -13.35 0.14
N ARG A 595 -31.09 -14.25 -0.83
CA ARG A 595 -32.19 -15.09 -1.32
C ARG A 595 -32.71 -16.02 -0.21
N PRO A 596 -33.97 -16.50 -0.30
CA PRO A 596 -34.53 -17.44 0.68
C PRO A 596 -33.71 -18.71 0.86
N GLU A 597 -32.99 -19.14 -0.18
CA GLU A 597 -32.21 -20.38 -0.17
C GLU A 597 -30.81 -20.22 0.46
N ALA A 598 -30.37 -18.99 0.76
CA ALA A 598 -29.07 -18.73 1.35
C ALA A 598 -29.06 -19.09 2.85
N ARG A 599 -27.92 -19.60 3.35
CA ARG A 599 -27.76 -19.85 4.79
C ARG A 599 -27.61 -18.53 5.54
N ALA A 600 -28.49 -18.28 6.51
CA ALA A 600 -28.45 -17.09 7.35
C ALA A 600 -27.41 -17.21 8.49
N GLY A 601 -26.83 -16.08 8.92
CA GLY A 601 -26.35 -15.90 10.29
C GLY A 601 -24.84 -15.92 10.58
N ASP A 602 -23.96 -16.24 9.64
CA ASP A 602 -22.52 -16.46 9.95
C ASP A 602 -21.58 -15.27 9.60
N GLY A 603 -22.11 -14.11 9.22
CA GLY A 603 -21.31 -12.95 8.79
C GLY A 603 -20.66 -13.12 7.39
N THR A 604 -20.76 -14.29 6.78
CA THR A 604 -20.22 -14.61 5.45
C THR A 604 -20.77 -13.72 4.34
N LEU A 605 -22.05 -13.34 4.42
CA LEU A 605 -22.66 -12.39 3.47
C LEU A 605 -21.98 -11.02 3.53
N ARG A 606 -21.66 -10.54 4.73
CA ARG A 606 -20.99 -9.26 4.94
C ARG A 606 -19.61 -9.28 4.31
N ALA A 607 -18.81 -10.29 4.65
CA ALA A 607 -17.47 -10.47 4.07
C ALA A 607 -17.48 -10.61 2.54
N LEU A 608 -18.49 -11.29 1.99
CA LEU A 608 -18.63 -11.47 0.54
C LEU A 608 -18.98 -10.14 -0.16
N VAL A 609 -19.91 -9.36 0.40
CA VAL A 609 -20.23 -8.03 -0.13
C VAL A 609 -19.01 -7.12 0.01
N ASP A 610 -18.30 -7.15 1.13
CA ASP A 610 -17.11 -6.33 1.36
C ASP A 610 -16.02 -6.63 0.30
N GLN A 611 -15.79 -7.92 0.02
CA GLN A 611 -14.82 -8.37 -0.99
C GLN A 611 -15.20 -7.91 -2.40
N HIS A 612 -16.50 -7.89 -2.73
CA HIS A 612 -16.98 -7.64 -4.09
C HIS A 612 -17.54 -6.23 -4.30
N TRP A 613 -17.62 -5.39 -3.27
CA TRP A 613 -18.30 -4.09 -3.29
C TRP A 613 -17.94 -3.24 -4.51
N HIS A 614 -16.64 -3.10 -4.78
CA HIS A 614 -16.14 -2.29 -5.89
C HIS A 614 -16.52 -2.80 -7.28
N SER A 615 -17.00 -4.04 -7.41
CA SER A 615 -17.47 -4.60 -8.68
C SER A 615 -18.99 -4.50 -8.85
N LEU A 616 -19.72 -4.14 -7.79
CA LEU A 616 -21.17 -4.04 -7.82
C LEU A 616 -21.64 -2.72 -8.44
N PRO A 617 -22.76 -2.71 -9.18
CA PRO A 617 -23.71 -3.82 -9.37
C PRO A 617 -23.31 -4.79 -10.50
N ASN A 618 -22.33 -4.46 -11.33
CA ASN A 618 -21.97 -5.23 -12.52
C ASN A 618 -21.54 -6.68 -12.21
N GLY A 619 -20.95 -6.91 -11.03
CA GLY A 619 -20.55 -8.22 -10.51
C GLY A 619 -21.71 -9.19 -10.28
N PHE A 620 -22.95 -8.71 -10.14
CA PHE A 620 -24.12 -9.59 -9.95
C PHE A 620 -24.42 -10.43 -11.19
N ALA A 621 -24.37 -9.86 -12.40
CA ALA A 621 -24.73 -10.57 -13.62
C ALA A 621 -23.86 -11.82 -13.91
N PRO A 622 -22.52 -11.78 -13.83
CA PRO A 622 -21.71 -13.00 -13.95
C PRO A 622 -21.94 -13.97 -12.79
N ALA A 623 -22.19 -13.47 -11.57
CA ALA A 623 -22.49 -14.34 -10.42
C ALA A 623 -23.80 -15.12 -10.57
N TYR A 624 -24.87 -14.48 -11.05
CA TYR A 624 -26.13 -15.15 -11.38
C TYR A 624 -25.96 -16.18 -12.51
N ARG A 625 -25.18 -15.85 -13.54
CA ARG A 625 -24.86 -16.81 -14.62
C ARG A 625 -24.10 -18.02 -14.12
N HIS A 626 -23.12 -17.81 -13.24
CA HIS A 626 -22.37 -18.90 -12.62
C HIS A 626 -23.28 -19.81 -11.79
N ARG A 627 -24.25 -19.23 -11.06
CA ARG A 627 -25.26 -19.99 -10.30
C ARG A 627 -26.10 -20.94 -11.17
N TRP A 628 -26.40 -20.56 -12.41
CA TRP A 628 -27.15 -21.42 -13.34
C TRP A 628 -26.29 -22.54 -13.95
N ALA A 629 -24.96 -22.51 -13.78
CA ALA A 629 -24.09 -23.58 -14.25
C ALA A 629 -24.18 -24.81 -13.35
N ARG A 630 -24.06 -26.01 -13.94
CA ARG A 630 -24.11 -27.29 -13.21
C ARG A 630 -23.01 -27.40 -12.13
N GLU A 631 -21.89 -26.73 -12.33
CA GLU A 631 -20.73 -26.71 -11.43
C GLU A 631 -21.02 -25.99 -10.10
N HIS A 632 -22.09 -25.20 -10.04
CA HIS A 632 -22.50 -24.48 -8.84
C HIS A 632 -23.36 -25.33 -7.88
N ALA A 633 -23.71 -26.57 -8.25
CA ALA A 633 -24.49 -27.47 -7.39
C ALA A 633 -23.68 -27.87 -6.14
N GLY A 634 -23.83 -27.10 -5.06
CA GLY A 634 -23.11 -27.32 -3.79
C GLY A 634 -22.31 -26.10 -3.28
N CYS A 635 -22.32 -24.97 -4.00
CA CYS A 635 -21.73 -23.75 -3.48
C CYS A 635 -22.51 -23.28 -2.24
N VAL A 636 -21.81 -23.10 -1.11
CA VAL A 636 -22.43 -22.74 0.19
C VAL A 636 -22.63 -21.24 0.32
N THR A 637 -21.81 -20.42 -0.35
CA THR A 637 -21.92 -18.95 -0.31
C THR A 637 -21.32 -18.35 -1.58
N CYS A 638 -22.14 -17.66 -2.38
CA CYS A 638 -21.70 -16.95 -3.58
C CYS A 638 -22.47 -15.64 -3.76
N LEU A 639 -21.92 -14.74 -4.57
CA LEU A 639 -22.55 -13.45 -4.86
C LEU A 639 -23.90 -13.60 -5.60
N GLY A 640 -24.13 -14.75 -6.25
CA GLY A 640 -25.39 -15.07 -6.93
C GLY A 640 -26.56 -15.33 -5.98
N GLU A 641 -26.30 -15.56 -4.69
CA GLU A 641 -27.32 -15.69 -3.64
C GLU A 641 -27.70 -14.34 -3.02
N VAL A 642 -27.05 -13.25 -3.41
CA VAL A 642 -27.36 -11.89 -2.95
C VAL A 642 -28.33 -11.25 -3.94
N ARG A 643 -29.36 -10.59 -3.43
CA ARG A 643 -30.27 -9.72 -4.17
C ARG A 643 -29.95 -8.27 -3.85
N ALA A 644 -30.25 -7.41 -4.81
CA ALA A 644 -30.06 -5.98 -4.64
C ALA A 644 -31.17 -5.19 -5.34
N VAL A 645 -31.59 -4.11 -4.71
CA VAL A 645 -32.05 -2.91 -5.42
C VAL A 645 -30.88 -1.94 -5.40
N TRP A 646 -30.51 -1.44 -6.57
CA TRP A 646 -29.33 -0.59 -6.70
C TRP A 646 -29.72 0.68 -7.45
N HIS A 647 -29.59 1.86 -6.86
CA HIS A 647 -29.81 3.13 -7.53
C HIS A 647 -28.47 3.87 -7.66
N ASP A 648 -27.99 4.07 -8.88
CA ASP A 648 -26.79 4.85 -9.18
C ASP A 648 -27.16 6.26 -9.63
N GLU A 649 -26.15 7.13 -9.78
CA GLU A 649 -26.39 8.51 -10.19
C GLU A 649 -27.09 8.59 -11.55
N ALA A 650 -26.71 7.76 -12.52
CA ALA A 650 -27.33 7.77 -13.84
C ALA A 650 -28.81 7.35 -13.82
N TRP A 651 -29.20 6.43 -12.93
CA TRP A 651 -30.60 6.11 -12.67
C TRP A 651 -31.36 7.30 -12.06
N LEU A 652 -30.77 8.00 -11.09
CA LEU A 652 -31.39 9.17 -10.47
C LEU A 652 -31.49 10.35 -11.43
N GLU A 653 -30.55 10.49 -12.37
CA GLU A 653 -30.65 11.46 -13.47
C GLU A 653 -31.77 11.08 -14.45
N PHE A 654 -31.95 9.79 -14.75
CA PHE A 654 -33.09 9.30 -15.52
C PHE A 654 -34.44 9.58 -14.81
N CYS A 655 -34.48 9.55 -13.47
CA CYS A 655 -35.70 9.83 -12.70
C CYS A 655 -36.05 11.33 -12.63
N ARG A 656 -35.08 12.23 -12.80
CA ARG A 656 -35.27 13.69 -12.65
C ARG A 656 -36.44 14.29 -13.45
N PRO A 657 -36.71 13.89 -14.72
CA PRO A 657 -37.86 14.41 -15.47
C PRO A 657 -39.22 14.02 -14.88
N PHE A 658 -39.28 12.95 -14.08
CA PHE A 658 -40.51 12.48 -13.44
C PHE A 658 -40.80 13.25 -12.14
N GLU A 659 -39.76 13.68 -11.41
CA GLU A 659 -39.86 14.49 -10.17
C GLU A 659 -40.60 15.83 -10.40
N ASN A 660 -40.43 16.44 -11.57
CA ASN A 660 -40.96 17.79 -11.86
C ASN A 660 -42.35 17.79 -12.54
N ARG A 661 -42.99 16.63 -12.73
CA ARG A 661 -44.24 16.52 -13.51
C ARG A 661 -45.51 16.97 -12.75
N VAL A 662 -45.43 17.37 -11.48
CA VAL A 662 -46.60 17.78 -10.68
C VAL A 662 -47.09 19.22 -10.94
N VAL A 663 -46.41 20.03 -11.75
CA VAL A 663 -46.88 21.42 -12.03
C VAL A 663 -47.53 21.61 -13.40
N ALA A 664 -47.47 20.65 -14.32
CA ALA A 664 -48.26 20.70 -15.55
C ALA A 664 -49.41 19.72 -15.46
N GLY A 665 -50.58 20.22 -15.04
CA GLY A 665 -51.84 19.56 -15.32
C GLY A 665 -51.91 19.19 -16.81
N LEU A 666 -52.52 18.04 -17.09
CA LEU A 666 -52.90 17.58 -18.41
C LEU A 666 -53.34 18.75 -19.31
N GLU A 667 -52.50 19.14 -20.26
CA GLU A 667 -53.00 19.61 -21.55
C GLU A 667 -53.52 18.36 -22.27
N GLU A 668 -54.75 17.96 -21.92
CA GLU A 668 -55.65 17.43 -22.93
C GLU A 668 -55.85 18.53 -23.97
N GLU A 669 -55.15 18.48 -25.10
CA GLU A 669 -55.61 19.16 -26.32
C GLU A 669 -55.38 18.30 -27.57
N VAL A 670 -56.48 17.65 -27.97
CA VAL A 670 -57.05 17.39 -29.33
C VAL A 670 -56.27 16.55 -30.33
#